data_AF-A0A5N5DI87-F1
#
_entry.id   AF-A0A5N5DI87-F1
#
_cell.length_a   1.000
_cell.length_b   1.000
_cell.length_c   1.000
_cell.angle_alpha   90.00
_cell.angle_beta   90.00
_cell.angle_gamma   90.00
#
_symmetry.space_group_name_H-M   'P 1'
#
loop_
_entity.id
_entity.type
_entity.pdbx_description
1 polymer ?
#
loop_
_entity_poly.entity_id
_entity_poly.type
_entity_poly.pdbx_seq_one_letter_code
_entity_poly.pdbx_strand_id
1 'polypeptide(L)'
;MAAIGGSPGDSRRAVASPRPNKGRDYNPKSNILCRNVTIYGHCRHEHNGCVFQHDPSKIAQQQADNAKKRFNVDSPSFTPLQPSTNGVTSSPRATTISPKAANAAVFTPKSQVKASLAVHAKEPTPEWHGHDFQEFVPQGFDVQGDSAVQAAALNPYDTFAASSAIGGMSPANHAAQLNPYTQEAAAMSGAAFFQNTAGFTQPIQYHLYAPMGPHPENLLAYQKTTHDFFIPDHLREDLQRKSEATRQILPNSSLPSAVDHFHSLVPLDTNNQKNASLFGYPTWVYKAMSSKDGLTYTLRRLEGYRLTSEQAIFSVRPWKRIDNGSIVAIHDAFTTRAFGDSSLIFVTDYHPLSKTLSEQHLNVAPRGYHNRANPHTVPEAVIWGYVVQIASALKAIHNNNLAARLIHPSKVLVTSKNRIRLNSCAILDLLNFDNIRPVQELQQEDFQQFGRLIITIASNNSINPVNVQKALDILSRSYSKDLIECVSWLLSPPPAAQGMQTPGVPSKDISTFIRSISDKMTILLDNTFHAEDTLTSNLGRELENGRLVRLVAKLNFINERPEFENNPQWSETGERYYLKLFRDYVFHQVDANGQPVVDLGHVINCLNKLDVGSDEKISLVSRDEQNVLVVSYREVKRGVEQTFNELIKPKRR
;
A
#
# COMPACT_ATOMS: atom_id res chain seq x y z
N MET A 1 -3.89 59.04 -45.37
CA MET A 1 -3.21 59.46 -44.13
C MET A 1 -3.03 58.24 -43.24
N ALA A 2 -1.86 58.17 -42.59
CA ALA A 2 -1.35 57.20 -41.60
C ALA A 2 -2.34 56.78 -40.48
N ALA A 3 -2.19 55.74 -39.63
CA ALA A 3 -1.24 54.65 -39.30
C ALA A 3 -2.05 53.64 -38.42
N ILE A 4 -1.94 52.30 -38.49
CA ILE A 4 -0.95 51.29 -38.04
C ILE A 4 -0.64 51.22 -36.51
N GLY A 5 -0.91 50.02 -35.94
CA GLY A 5 -0.29 49.39 -34.73
C GLY A 5 -1.34 48.81 -33.75
N GLY A 6 -1.52 47.50 -33.46
CA GLY A 6 -0.70 46.27 -33.49
C GLY A 6 -0.20 45.94 -32.07
N SER A 7 -0.70 44.96 -31.30
CA SER A 7 -0.39 43.48 -31.30
C SER A 7 -1.02 42.81 -30.02
N PRO A 8 -0.80 41.51 -29.68
CA PRO A 8 -1.32 40.23 -30.20
C PRO A 8 -2.26 39.54 -29.14
N GLY A 9 -3.14 38.55 -29.39
CA GLY A 9 -2.99 37.26 -30.05
C GLY A 9 -3.30 36.15 -29.03
N ASP A 10 -4.48 35.52 -29.09
CA ASP A 10 -4.73 34.23 -28.43
C ASP A 10 -5.44 33.27 -29.40
N SER A 11 -4.67 32.30 -29.86
CA SER A 11 -5.08 31.25 -30.79
C SER A 11 -5.48 30.02 -29.98
N ARG A 12 -6.79 29.79 -29.83
CA ARG A 12 -7.31 28.44 -29.51
C ARG A 12 -8.32 28.02 -30.56
N ARG A 13 -7.80 27.21 -31.50
CA ARG A 13 -8.57 26.39 -32.45
C ARG A 13 -9.67 25.63 -31.72
N ALA A 14 -10.92 25.92 -32.05
CA ALA A 14 -12.04 25.03 -31.78
C ALA A 14 -11.91 23.80 -32.69
N VAL A 15 -11.81 22.62 -32.09
CA VAL A 15 -11.80 21.34 -32.82
C VAL A 15 -13.20 21.10 -33.36
N ALA A 16 -13.33 21.14 -34.69
CA ALA A 16 -14.58 20.83 -35.38
C ALA A 16 -14.89 19.33 -35.30
N SER A 17 -16.12 18.98 -34.94
CA SER A 17 -16.62 17.61 -34.91
C SER A 17 -16.63 16.98 -36.33
N PRO A 18 -16.36 15.67 -36.49
CA PRO A 18 -16.27 15.05 -37.81
C PRO A 18 -17.62 15.04 -38.53
N ARG A 19 -17.64 15.47 -39.79
CA ARG A 19 -18.76 15.21 -40.72
C ARG A 19 -18.70 13.73 -41.17
N PRO A 20 -19.82 12.99 -41.23
CA PRO A 20 -19.83 11.63 -41.75
C PRO A 20 -19.69 11.63 -43.29
N ASN A 21 -18.87 10.71 -43.80
CA ASN A 21 -18.69 10.43 -45.21
C ASN A 21 -20.01 10.00 -45.88
N LYS A 22 -20.27 10.53 -47.09
CA LYS A 22 -21.28 10.03 -48.02
C LYS A 22 -20.95 8.59 -48.39
N GLY A 23 -21.91 7.67 -48.21
CA GLY A 23 -21.84 6.30 -48.74
C GLY A 23 -21.87 5.21 -47.67
N ARG A 24 -22.97 5.11 -46.92
CA ARG A 24 -23.44 3.86 -46.31
C ARG A 24 -24.87 4.08 -45.80
N ASP A 25 -25.81 3.30 -46.31
CA ASP A 25 -27.19 3.28 -45.85
C ASP A 25 -27.25 3.02 -44.34
N TYR A 26 -27.68 4.02 -43.55
CA TYR A 26 -27.82 3.90 -42.11
C TYR A 26 -29.27 4.11 -41.70
N ASN A 27 -29.89 3.02 -41.28
CA ASN A 27 -31.26 2.90 -40.79
C ASN A 27 -31.36 3.45 -39.35
N PRO A 28 -32.31 4.36 -39.00
CA PRO A 28 -32.27 5.08 -37.73
C PRO A 28 -32.85 4.27 -36.56
N LYS A 29 -32.03 3.94 -35.56
CA LYS A 29 -32.50 3.52 -34.22
C LYS A 29 -32.34 4.69 -33.25
N SER A 30 -33.41 5.44 -33.06
CA SER A 30 -33.53 6.67 -32.23
C SER A 30 -33.59 6.42 -30.71
N ASN A 31 -32.84 5.44 -30.18
CA ASN A 31 -32.90 5.08 -28.76
C ASN A 31 -31.94 5.84 -27.84
N ILE A 32 -31.30 6.91 -28.33
CA ILE A 32 -30.31 7.68 -27.58
C ILE A 32 -30.82 9.11 -27.38
N LEU A 33 -30.87 9.56 -26.12
CA LEU A 33 -31.28 10.92 -25.77
C LEU A 33 -30.27 11.93 -26.32
N CYS A 34 -30.78 13.03 -26.85
CA CYS A 34 -29.96 14.13 -27.34
C CYS A 34 -29.17 14.75 -26.18
N ARG A 35 -27.84 14.68 -26.28
CA ARG A 35 -26.92 15.18 -25.26
C ARG A 35 -27.11 16.66 -24.95
N ASN A 36 -27.55 17.46 -25.93
CA ASN A 36 -27.82 18.89 -25.73
C ASN A 36 -29.04 19.12 -24.82
N VAL A 37 -30.04 18.24 -24.85
CA VAL A 37 -31.17 18.28 -23.91
C VAL A 37 -30.71 17.92 -22.50
N THR A 38 -29.83 16.92 -22.36
CA THR A 38 -29.32 16.52 -21.04
C THR A 38 -28.46 17.59 -20.38
N ILE A 39 -27.65 18.31 -21.16
CA ILE A 39 -26.69 19.29 -20.63
C ILE A 39 -27.33 20.68 -20.51
N TYR A 40 -28.12 21.10 -21.50
CA TYR A 40 -28.61 22.48 -21.61
C TYR A 40 -30.13 22.61 -21.51
N GLY A 41 -30.87 21.51 -21.34
CA GLY A 41 -32.34 21.49 -21.26
C GLY A 41 -33.06 21.65 -22.60
N HIS A 42 -32.39 22.04 -23.68
CA HIS A 42 -32.97 22.18 -25.02
C HIS A 42 -31.97 21.85 -26.14
N CYS A 43 -32.45 21.49 -27.34
CA CYS A 43 -31.60 21.32 -28.52
C CYS A 43 -32.01 22.27 -29.65
N ARG A 44 -31.07 23.11 -30.10
CA ARG A 44 -31.30 24.06 -31.20
C ARG A 44 -31.69 23.41 -32.54
N HIS A 45 -31.35 22.14 -32.75
CA HIS A 45 -31.64 21.40 -33.98
C HIS A 45 -32.81 20.42 -33.85
N GLU A 46 -33.59 20.50 -32.76
CA GLU A 46 -34.75 19.63 -32.53
C GLU A 46 -35.73 19.64 -33.70
N HIS A 47 -36.02 20.81 -34.28
CA HIS A 47 -36.92 20.95 -35.43
C HIS A 47 -36.18 20.99 -36.79
N ASN A 48 -34.85 20.97 -36.80
CA ASN A 48 -34.01 21.12 -38.00
C ASN A 48 -33.19 19.85 -38.31
N GLY A 49 -33.71 18.67 -37.95
CA GLY A 49 -33.14 17.37 -38.38
C GLY A 49 -32.17 16.72 -37.39
N CYS A 50 -32.29 16.99 -36.09
CA CYS A 50 -31.53 16.23 -35.10
C CYS A 50 -32.04 14.78 -35.01
N VAL A 51 -31.13 13.82 -35.20
CA VAL A 51 -31.44 12.38 -35.31
C VAL A 51 -31.63 11.70 -33.93
N PHE A 52 -31.36 12.41 -32.84
CA PHE A 52 -31.45 11.91 -31.46
C PHE A 52 -32.78 12.25 -30.79
N GLN A 53 -33.17 11.52 -29.74
CA GLN A 53 -34.47 11.69 -29.07
C GLN A 53 -34.45 12.90 -28.11
N HIS A 54 -35.48 13.75 -28.11
CA HIS A 54 -35.53 14.96 -27.28
C HIS A 54 -36.51 14.86 -26.10
N ASP A 55 -37.29 13.79 -26.02
CA ASP A 55 -38.27 13.54 -24.95
C ASP A 55 -37.76 12.43 -23.98
N PRO A 56 -37.38 12.79 -22.74
CA PRO A 56 -36.87 11.83 -21.75
C PRO A 56 -37.91 10.79 -21.32
N SER A 57 -39.20 11.15 -21.38
CA SER A 57 -40.32 10.33 -20.94
C SER A 57 -40.46 9.07 -21.81
N LYS A 58 -40.18 9.20 -23.12
CA LYS A 58 -40.27 8.10 -24.09
C LYS A 58 -39.16 7.05 -23.91
N ILE A 59 -37.99 7.42 -23.40
CA ILE A 59 -36.88 6.48 -23.13
C ILE A 59 -37.15 5.70 -21.83
N ALA A 60 -37.69 6.35 -20.80
CA ALA A 60 -38.05 5.67 -19.54
C ALA A 60 -39.12 4.59 -19.77
N GLN A 61 -40.08 4.85 -20.65
CA GLN A 61 -41.13 3.88 -21.01
C GLN A 61 -40.57 2.68 -21.81
N GLN A 62 -39.64 2.92 -22.74
CA GLN A 62 -38.99 1.84 -23.50
C GLN A 62 -37.97 1.02 -22.69
N GLN A 63 -37.33 1.59 -21.66
CA GLN A 63 -36.49 0.83 -20.73
C GLN A 63 -37.33 -0.06 -19.80
N ALA A 64 -38.52 0.38 -19.40
CA ALA A 64 -39.46 -0.43 -18.61
C ALA A 64 -40.01 -1.63 -19.40
N ASP A 65 -40.25 -1.48 -20.71
CA ASP A 65 -40.69 -2.58 -21.57
C ASP A 65 -39.57 -3.57 -21.92
N ASN A 66 -38.32 -3.11 -22.04
CA ASN A 66 -37.16 -4.00 -22.20
C ASN A 66 -36.81 -4.75 -20.91
N ALA A 67 -37.10 -4.20 -19.72
CA ALA A 67 -36.89 -4.88 -18.45
C ALA A 67 -37.84 -6.08 -18.23
N LYS A 68 -38.99 -6.13 -18.93
CA LYS A 68 -39.96 -7.23 -18.88
C LYS A 68 -39.63 -8.41 -19.79
N LYS A 69 -38.62 -8.30 -20.66
CA LYS A 69 -38.08 -9.41 -21.46
C LYS A 69 -36.67 -9.76 -20.95
N ARG A 70 -36.59 -10.54 -19.87
CA ARG A 70 -35.32 -11.16 -19.44
C ARG A 70 -35.22 -12.60 -19.92
N PHE A 71 -34.01 -12.92 -20.42
CA PHE A 71 -33.49 -14.20 -20.88
C PHE A 71 -34.03 -14.70 -22.22
N ASN A 72 -33.48 -14.17 -23.31
CA ASN A 72 -33.37 -14.91 -24.58
C ASN A 72 -31.88 -15.14 -24.88
N VAL A 73 -31.54 -16.38 -25.25
CA VAL A 73 -30.17 -16.92 -25.35
C VAL A 73 -29.39 -16.40 -26.58
N ASP A 74 -30.03 -15.62 -27.45
CA ASP A 74 -29.43 -15.12 -28.70
C ASP A 74 -29.11 -13.60 -28.70
N SER A 75 -28.53 -13.07 -27.62
CA SER A 75 -28.02 -11.68 -27.61
C SER A 75 -26.48 -11.63 -27.70
N PRO A 76 -25.89 -10.82 -28.61
CA PRO A 76 -24.47 -10.90 -29.00
C PRO A 76 -23.46 -10.32 -27.98
N SER A 77 -23.85 -10.14 -26.71
CA SER A 77 -22.99 -9.54 -25.67
C SER A 77 -22.15 -10.55 -24.88
N PHE A 78 -22.16 -11.82 -25.25
CA PHE A 78 -21.36 -12.88 -24.63
C PHE A 78 -20.62 -13.75 -25.66
N THR A 79 -19.92 -13.12 -26.60
CA THR A 79 -18.96 -13.81 -27.47
C THR A 79 -17.55 -13.24 -27.22
N PRO A 80 -16.57 -14.05 -26.79
CA PRO A 80 -15.18 -13.60 -26.72
C PRO A 80 -14.65 -13.35 -28.14
N LEU A 81 -13.94 -12.23 -28.34
CA LEU A 81 -13.26 -11.90 -29.59
C LEU A 81 -12.24 -13.00 -29.93
N GLN A 82 -12.51 -13.79 -30.98
CA GLN A 82 -11.51 -14.68 -31.56
C GLN A 82 -10.54 -13.87 -32.44
N PRO A 83 -9.23 -14.22 -32.44
CA PRO A 83 -8.26 -13.58 -33.33
C PRO A 83 -8.58 -13.92 -34.79
N SER A 84 -8.51 -12.89 -35.64
CA SER A 84 -8.74 -12.98 -37.09
C SER A 84 -7.75 -13.94 -37.75
N THR A 85 -8.25 -15.07 -38.25
CA THR A 85 -7.55 -15.92 -39.23
C THR A 85 -8.23 -15.76 -40.59
N ASN A 86 -7.42 -15.63 -41.64
CA ASN A 86 -7.91 -15.44 -43.01
C ASN A 86 -8.84 -16.59 -43.41
N GLY A 87 -10.01 -16.21 -43.94
CA GLY A 87 -11.23 -17.01 -44.05
C GLY A 87 -11.11 -18.46 -44.50
N VAL A 88 -11.76 -19.35 -43.74
CA VAL A 88 -12.56 -20.50 -44.21
C VAL A 88 -13.63 -20.81 -43.16
N THR A 89 -14.88 -20.98 -43.56
CA THR A 89 -16.05 -21.25 -42.71
C THR A 89 -16.15 -22.73 -42.29
N SER A 90 -16.37 -23.06 -40.99
CA SER A 90 -17.08 -24.28 -40.56
C SER A 90 -17.52 -24.27 -39.08
N SER A 91 -18.61 -24.99 -38.81
CA SER A 91 -19.47 -25.13 -37.62
C SER A 91 -18.87 -25.84 -36.38
N PRO A 92 -19.47 -25.70 -35.16
CA PRO A 92 -18.86 -26.14 -33.90
C PRO A 92 -19.19 -27.60 -33.53
N ARG A 93 -18.20 -28.37 -33.09
CA ARG A 93 -18.37 -29.59 -32.29
C ARG A 93 -17.38 -29.64 -31.12
N ALA A 94 -17.88 -30.16 -30.02
CA ALA A 94 -17.29 -30.23 -28.68
C ALA A 94 -15.90 -30.91 -28.63
N THR A 95 -15.01 -30.35 -27.80
CA THR A 95 -13.68 -30.90 -27.51
C THR A 95 -13.72 -31.79 -26.27
N THR A 96 -13.63 -33.10 -26.49
CA THR A 96 -13.14 -34.09 -25.51
C THR A 96 -11.65 -34.35 -25.77
N ILE A 97 -10.88 -34.55 -24.70
CA ILE A 97 -9.43 -34.74 -24.68
C ILE A 97 -9.08 -36.19 -25.07
N SER A 98 -8.11 -36.39 -25.96
CA SER A 98 -7.33 -37.65 -26.07
C SER A 98 -6.01 -37.43 -26.85
N PRO A 99 -4.89 -38.10 -26.46
CA PRO A 99 -3.54 -37.77 -26.93
C PRO A 99 -3.14 -38.60 -28.15
N LYS A 100 -2.78 -37.95 -29.26
CA LYS A 100 -1.99 -38.54 -30.36
C LYS A 100 -1.49 -37.45 -31.30
N ALA A 101 -0.29 -36.94 -31.03
CA ALA A 101 0.48 -36.15 -31.99
C ALA A 101 1.97 -36.42 -31.78
N ALA A 102 2.38 -37.67 -32.01
CA ALA A 102 3.73 -37.99 -32.42
C ALA A 102 3.72 -38.03 -33.96
N ASN A 103 4.73 -37.42 -34.58
CA ASN A 103 4.99 -37.24 -36.01
C ASN A 103 4.49 -35.93 -36.64
N ALA A 104 5.35 -34.90 -36.56
CA ALA A 104 5.54 -33.96 -37.66
C ALA A 104 7.03 -33.57 -37.76
N ALA A 105 7.52 -33.47 -38.99
CA ALA A 105 8.93 -33.52 -39.36
C ALA A 105 9.68 -32.18 -39.19
N VAL A 106 11.00 -32.31 -39.01
CA VAL A 106 12.01 -31.25 -38.92
C VAL A 106 12.28 -30.66 -40.31
N PHE A 107 12.26 -29.33 -40.44
CA PHE A 107 12.58 -28.61 -41.67
C PHE A 107 13.95 -27.92 -41.57
N THR A 108 14.90 -28.35 -42.40
CA THR A 108 16.24 -27.76 -42.59
C THR A 108 16.34 -27.11 -43.97
N PRO A 109 16.80 -25.86 -44.10
CA PRO A 109 17.21 -25.32 -45.39
C PRO A 109 18.73 -25.38 -45.61
N LYS A 110 19.13 -25.94 -46.76
CA LYS A 110 20.51 -25.95 -47.28
C LYS A 110 20.83 -24.66 -48.02
N SER A 111 22.09 -24.25 -47.90
CA SER A 111 22.79 -23.14 -48.56
C SER A 111 23.07 -23.41 -50.05
N GLN A 112 22.99 -22.36 -50.89
CA GLN A 112 24.05 -21.87 -51.80
C GLN A 112 23.49 -20.97 -52.92
N VAL A 113 23.99 -19.73 -53.05
CA VAL A 113 24.49 -19.11 -54.31
C VAL A 113 25.54 -18.04 -53.96
N LYS A 114 26.66 -18.02 -54.70
CA LYS A 114 27.77 -17.04 -54.64
C LYS A 114 27.54 -15.89 -55.63
N ALA A 115 28.00 -14.67 -55.32
CA ALA A 115 28.55 -13.74 -56.32
C ALA A 115 29.49 -12.67 -55.71
N SER A 116 30.69 -12.66 -56.27
CA SER A 116 31.83 -11.73 -56.38
C SER A 116 31.83 -10.27 -55.86
N LEU A 117 33.07 -9.90 -55.49
CA LEU A 117 33.69 -8.62 -55.10
C LEU A 117 33.60 -7.48 -56.13
N ALA A 118 33.65 -6.23 -55.63
CA ALA A 118 34.28 -5.09 -56.30
C ALA A 118 34.97 -4.16 -55.27
N VAL A 119 36.20 -3.75 -55.58
CA VAL A 119 37.10 -2.87 -54.83
C VAL A 119 37.28 -1.57 -55.63
N HIS A 120 37.30 -0.40 -54.96
CA HIS A 120 38.01 0.86 -55.28
C HIS A 120 37.39 1.98 -54.41
N ALA A 121 38.05 3.01 -53.89
CA ALA A 121 39.45 3.45 -53.80
C ALA A 121 39.53 4.52 -52.68
N LYS A 122 40.75 4.74 -52.16
CA LYS A 122 41.13 5.77 -51.16
C LYS A 122 41.27 7.16 -51.80
N GLU A 123 40.92 8.22 -51.06
CA GLU A 123 41.64 9.53 -51.02
C GLU A 123 41.21 10.36 -49.77
N PRO A 124 41.95 11.42 -49.35
CA PRO A 124 42.42 11.59 -47.97
C PRO A 124 41.77 12.77 -47.20
N THR A 125 42.14 12.86 -45.92
CA THR A 125 41.74 13.81 -44.88
C THR A 125 41.99 15.29 -45.19
N PRO A 126 41.36 16.18 -44.39
CA PRO A 126 42.18 17.05 -43.56
C PRO A 126 41.79 17.01 -42.07
N GLU A 127 42.80 16.86 -41.21
CA GLU A 127 42.74 17.13 -39.77
C GLU A 127 42.43 18.60 -39.51
N TRP A 128 41.63 18.88 -38.47
CA TRP A 128 41.68 20.15 -37.78
C TRP A 128 41.73 19.90 -36.27
N HIS A 129 42.64 20.64 -35.64
CA HIS A 129 43.20 20.38 -34.31
C HIS A 129 42.23 20.56 -33.15
N GLY A 130 42.55 19.87 -32.06
CA GLY A 130 41.85 19.96 -30.79
C GLY A 130 41.89 21.36 -30.20
N HIS A 131 40.78 21.73 -29.57
CA HIS A 131 40.76 22.76 -28.56
C HIS A 131 40.46 22.10 -27.22
N ASP A 132 41.38 22.28 -26.28
CA ASP A 132 41.20 22.07 -24.86
C ASP A 132 39.92 22.77 -24.40
N PHE A 133 39.00 22.02 -23.81
CA PHE A 133 37.90 22.63 -23.07
C PHE A 133 38.40 22.91 -21.65
N GLN A 134 38.57 24.19 -21.35
CA GLN A 134 38.75 24.68 -19.99
C GLN A 134 37.54 24.30 -19.13
N GLU A 135 37.83 23.63 -18.01
CA GLU A 135 36.92 23.41 -16.91
C GLU A 135 36.42 24.76 -16.35
N PHE A 136 35.10 24.93 -16.32
CA PHE A 136 34.45 26.13 -15.82
C PHE A 136 34.55 26.16 -14.29
N VAL A 137 35.51 26.93 -13.78
CA VAL A 137 35.60 27.32 -12.37
C VAL A 137 34.87 28.66 -12.21
N PRO A 138 33.75 28.74 -11.45
CA PRO A 138 33.16 30.03 -11.12
C PRO A 138 34.11 30.82 -10.21
N GLN A 139 34.64 31.93 -10.73
CA GLN A 139 35.37 32.92 -9.93
C GLN A 139 34.45 33.55 -8.88
N GLY A 140 34.98 33.65 -7.66
CA GLY A 140 34.29 34.18 -6.49
C GLY A 140 33.90 35.64 -6.65
N PHE A 141 32.67 35.94 -6.24
CA PHE A 141 32.22 37.30 -5.96
C PHE A 141 32.64 37.65 -4.53
N ASP A 142 33.56 38.60 -4.37
CA ASP A 142 33.92 39.16 -3.07
C ASP A 142 32.73 39.90 -2.46
N VAL A 143 32.25 39.41 -1.32
CA VAL A 143 31.39 40.18 -0.42
C VAL A 143 32.15 40.34 0.90
N GLN A 144 32.64 41.55 1.14
CA GLN A 144 33.09 42.00 2.45
C GLN A 144 31.90 42.03 3.42
N GLY A 145 31.98 41.29 4.53
CA GLY A 145 31.03 41.41 5.64
C GLY A 145 31.10 40.27 6.68
N ASP A 146 31.71 40.60 7.82
CA ASP A 146 31.64 39.98 9.16
C ASP A 146 32.26 38.61 9.47
N SER A 147 33.18 38.65 10.45
CA SER A 147 34.06 37.60 10.94
C SER A 147 33.42 36.55 11.86
N ALA A 148 32.15 36.17 11.63
CA ALA A 148 31.43 35.18 12.45
C ALA A 148 31.09 33.86 11.72
N VAL A 149 31.41 33.74 10.43
CA VAL A 149 30.98 32.60 9.59
C VAL A 149 32.13 31.62 9.25
N GLN A 150 33.36 31.89 9.70
CA GLN A 150 34.54 31.12 9.28
C GLN A 150 34.79 29.79 10.02
N ALA A 151 33.91 29.37 10.94
CA ALA A 151 34.07 28.10 11.65
C ALA A 151 33.24 26.92 11.08
N ALA A 152 32.39 27.14 10.06
CA ALA A 152 31.46 26.13 9.57
C ALA A 152 31.82 25.53 8.19
N ALA A 153 32.98 25.85 7.63
CA ALA A 153 33.35 25.46 6.26
C ALA A 153 34.33 24.27 6.16
N LEU A 154 34.29 23.33 7.12
CA LEU A 154 35.05 22.08 7.02
C LEU A 154 34.13 20.88 7.32
N ASN A 155 33.95 20.03 6.31
CA ASN A 155 33.26 18.73 6.27
C ASN A 155 31.73 18.71 5.97
N PRO A 156 31.34 18.41 4.71
CA PRO A 156 29.93 18.23 4.31
C PRO A 156 29.28 16.91 4.77
N TYR A 157 29.94 16.10 5.60
CA TYR A 157 29.52 14.72 5.92
C TYR A 157 29.25 14.44 7.39
N ASP A 158 29.19 15.45 8.27
CA ASP A 158 28.96 15.24 9.70
C ASP A 158 27.71 15.97 10.21
N THR A 159 26.57 15.28 10.17
CA THR A 159 25.25 15.80 10.57
C THR A 159 25.01 15.75 12.09
N PHE A 160 26.01 15.37 12.90
CA PHE A 160 25.81 15.15 14.34
C PHE A 160 26.34 16.26 15.25
N ALA A 161 27.12 17.22 14.74
CA ALA A 161 27.83 18.20 15.59
C ALA A 161 27.06 19.52 15.86
N ALA A 162 26.03 19.86 15.08
CA ALA A 162 25.41 21.19 15.13
C ALA A 162 24.45 21.47 16.31
N SER A 163 24.19 20.51 17.19
CA SER A 163 23.18 20.61 18.26
C SER A 163 23.69 21.09 19.62
N SER A 164 24.99 21.38 19.76
CA SER A 164 25.62 21.62 21.07
C SER A 164 25.81 23.09 21.45
N ALA A 165 25.40 24.05 20.62
CA ALA A 165 25.50 25.48 20.93
C ALA A 165 24.11 26.13 20.99
N ILE A 166 23.53 26.21 22.20
CA ILE A 166 22.70 27.32 22.73
C ILE A 166 22.02 26.78 23.99
N GLY A 167 22.58 27.13 25.15
CA GLY A 167 21.97 26.90 26.45
C GLY A 167 21.28 28.17 26.94
N GLY A 168 20.10 28.00 27.54
CA GLY A 168 19.48 28.98 28.42
C GLY A 168 18.07 29.40 28.01
N MET A 169 17.05 28.84 28.69
CA MET A 169 15.92 29.55 29.33
C MET A 169 14.92 28.55 29.96
N SER A 170 14.38 28.92 31.12
CA SER A 170 13.55 28.12 32.05
C SER A 170 12.12 27.79 31.54
N PRO A 171 11.41 26.82 32.16
CA PRO A 171 10.23 26.19 31.59
C PRO A 171 8.92 26.74 32.14
N ALA A 172 7.99 27.12 31.25
CA ALA A 172 6.57 27.17 31.53
C ALA A 172 5.78 27.09 30.22
N ASN A 173 5.19 25.91 29.98
CA ASN A 173 4.19 25.53 28.96
C ASN A 173 4.66 24.40 28.05
N HIS A 174 4.05 23.23 28.26
CA HIS A 174 4.21 22.03 27.45
C HIS A 174 3.59 22.23 26.06
N ALA A 175 4.39 22.67 25.08
CA ALA A 175 4.06 22.47 23.68
C ALA A 175 4.47 21.05 23.28
N ALA A 176 3.49 20.17 23.06
CA ALA A 176 3.75 18.83 22.55
C ALA A 176 4.41 18.94 21.16
N GLN A 177 5.62 18.38 21.01
CA GLN A 177 6.21 18.23 19.69
C GLN A 177 5.32 17.27 18.88
N LEU A 178 4.67 17.81 17.85
CA LEU A 178 3.69 17.10 17.04
C LEU A 178 4.40 16.08 16.14
N ASN A 179 3.84 14.86 16.06
CA ASN A 179 4.32 13.84 15.14
C ASN A 179 4.02 14.26 13.67
N PRO A 180 5.00 14.29 12.74
CA PRO A 180 4.80 14.69 11.35
C PRO A 180 3.80 13.83 10.55
N TYR A 181 3.53 12.59 10.98
CA TYR A 181 2.56 11.70 10.30
C TYR A 181 1.10 11.93 10.72
N THR A 182 0.85 12.98 11.50
CA THR A 182 -0.49 13.32 11.98
C THR A 182 -1.21 14.14 10.90
N GLN A 183 -2.37 13.66 10.45
CA GLN A 183 -3.11 14.25 9.31
C GLN A 183 -3.68 15.65 9.59
N GLU A 184 -3.51 16.20 10.80
CA GLU A 184 -4.02 17.52 11.20
C GLU A 184 -3.00 18.66 11.07
N ALA A 185 -1.73 18.39 10.73
CA ALA A 185 -0.73 19.45 10.52
C ALA A 185 -1.14 20.47 9.44
N ALA A 186 -2.03 20.09 8.50
CA ALA A 186 -2.54 20.96 7.44
C ALA A 186 -3.81 21.75 7.81
N ALA A 187 -4.46 21.50 8.96
CA ALA A 187 -5.76 22.07 9.30
C ALA A 187 -5.71 23.34 10.18
N MET A 188 -4.52 23.75 10.63
CA MET A 188 -4.33 24.95 11.46
C MET A 188 -3.89 26.18 10.65
N SER A 189 -4.63 26.50 9.58
CA SER A 189 -4.45 27.78 8.87
C SER A 189 -5.21 28.88 9.63
N GLY A 190 -4.58 29.46 10.65
CA GLY A 190 -5.18 30.64 11.30
C GLY A 190 -4.36 31.38 12.34
N ALA A 191 -3.33 30.77 12.95
CA ALA A 191 -2.63 31.43 14.06
C ALA A 191 -1.13 31.04 14.22
N ALA A 192 -0.40 30.81 13.12
CA ALA A 192 1.01 30.44 13.19
C ALA A 192 1.87 31.29 12.25
N PHE A 193 2.01 32.59 12.54
CA PHE A 193 3.00 33.45 11.87
C PHE A 193 4.37 33.49 12.59
N PHE A 194 4.50 32.82 13.74
CA PHE A 194 5.79 32.59 14.41
C PHE A 194 5.90 31.12 14.84
N GLN A 195 6.32 30.25 13.91
CA GLN A 195 6.73 28.89 14.26
C GLN A 195 8.24 28.85 14.51
N ASN A 196 8.57 28.31 15.67
CA ASN A 196 9.90 27.99 16.17
C ASN A 196 10.70 27.17 15.13
N THR A 197 11.86 27.67 14.72
CA THR A 197 12.75 27.08 13.71
C THR A 197 13.45 25.79 14.16
N ALA A 198 13.35 25.41 15.45
CA ALA A 198 14.02 24.22 16.01
C ALA A 198 13.29 22.88 15.80
N GLY A 199 12.15 22.85 15.09
CA GLY A 199 11.32 21.65 14.91
C GLY A 199 11.05 21.26 13.46
N PHE A 200 11.72 21.88 12.49
CA PHE A 200 11.56 21.52 11.07
C PHE A 200 12.31 20.21 10.80
N THR A 201 11.69 19.07 11.12
CA THR A 201 12.08 17.82 10.48
C THR A 201 11.72 17.97 9.01
N GLN A 202 12.71 18.18 8.15
CA GLN A 202 12.52 18.04 6.70
C GLN A 202 11.76 16.72 6.47
N PRO A 203 10.62 16.71 5.76
CA PRO A 203 9.94 15.47 5.47
C PRO A 203 10.96 14.54 4.81
N ILE A 204 11.19 13.38 5.44
CA ILE A 204 12.21 12.45 4.97
C ILE A 204 11.81 12.04 3.55
N GLN A 205 12.72 12.25 2.62
CA GLN A 205 12.53 11.91 1.23
C GLN A 205 12.41 10.38 1.15
N TYR A 206 11.22 9.86 0.89
CA TYR A 206 10.97 8.45 0.56
C TYR A 206 11.73 8.04 -0.70
N HIS A 207 13.05 7.94 -0.64
CA HIS A 207 13.93 7.72 -1.78
C HIS A 207 13.51 8.48 -3.06
N LEU A 208 12.98 9.71 -2.98
CA LEU A 208 12.47 10.51 -4.11
C LEU A 208 11.73 9.71 -5.21
N TYR A 209 11.10 8.56 -4.89
CA TYR A 209 10.33 7.77 -5.84
C TYR A 209 8.99 8.47 -6.01
N ALA A 210 8.99 9.57 -6.77
CA ALA A 210 7.78 10.10 -7.32
C ALA A 210 7.23 9.04 -8.29
N PRO A 211 5.93 8.68 -8.22
CA PRO A 211 5.33 7.89 -9.29
C PRO A 211 5.60 8.62 -10.62
N MET A 212 6.38 7.98 -11.49
CA MET A 212 6.90 8.59 -12.72
C MET A 212 5.76 8.68 -13.74
N GLY A 213 4.94 9.73 -13.63
CA GLY A 213 3.97 10.14 -14.65
C GLY A 213 2.95 9.08 -15.08
N PRO A 214 2.08 9.39 -16.06
CA PRO A 214 1.22 8.37 -16.66
C PRO A 214 2.08 7.35 -17.41
N HIS A 215 2.01 6.09 -16.99
CA HIS A 215 2.61 4.99 -17.72
C HIS A 215 1.88 4.81 -19.06
N PRO A 216 2.59 4.44 -20.14
CA PRO A 216 1.93 4.11 -21.40
C PRO A 216 0.94 2.97 -21.17
N GLU A 217 -0.36 3.24 -21.29
CA GLU A 217 -1.42 2.23 -21.10
C GLU A 217 -1.59 1.32 -22.33
N ASN A 218 -1.05 1.73 -23.48
CA ASN A 218 -1.14 1.00 -24.74
C ASN A 218 0.12 0.15 -24.98
N LEU A 219 0.46 -0.72 -24.04
CA LEU A 219 1.53 -1.70 -24.21
C LEU A 219 0.98 -2.98 -24.83
N LEU A 220 1.77 -3.58 -25.73
CA LEU A 220 1.52 -4.93 -26.21
C LEU A 220 1.74 -5.92 -25.06
N ALA A 221 1.11 -7.09 -25.11
CA ALA A 221 1.15 -8.07 -24.01
C ALA A 221 2.57 -8.54 -23.61
N TYR A 222 3.54 -8.45 -24.53
CA TYR A 222 4.95 -8.79 -24.26
C TYR A 222 5.78 -7.61 -23.77
N GLN A 223 5.27 -6.38 -23.89
CA GLN A 223 5.95 -5.16 -23.43
C GLN A 223 5.61 -4.94 -21.97
N LYS A 224 6.64 -4.76 -21.15
CA LYS A 224 6.51 -4.48 -19.72
C LYS A 224 7.20 -3.17 -19.40
N THR A 225 6.63 -2.44 -18.47
CA THR A 225 7.33 -1.31 -17.85
C THR A 225 8.32 -1.83 -16.83
N THR A 226 9.29 -0.99 -16.46
CA THR A 226 10.23 -1.30 -15.37
C THR A 226 9.50 -1.55 -14.04
N HIS A 227 8.38 -0.87 -13.79
CA HIS A 227 7.58 -1.02 -12.58
C HIS A 227 6.92 -2.40 -12.44
N ASP A 228 6.63 -3.08 -13.56
CA ASP A 228 5.96 -4.40 -13.54
C ASP A 228 6.82 -5.52 -12.93
N PHE A 229 8.14 -5.31 -12.85
CA PHE A 229 9.10 -6.27 -12.29
C PHE A 229 9.25 -6.18 -10.77
N PHE A 230 8.74 -5.12 -10.14
CA PHE A 230 8.91 -4.86 -8.71
C PHE A 230 7.56 -4.88 -7.97
N ILE A 231 7.62 -4.72 -6.65
CA ILE A 231 6.40 -4.53 -5.85
C ILE A 231 5.61 -3.29 -6.29
N PRO A 232 4.26 -3.35 -6.25
CA PRO A 232 3.42 -2.20 -6.57
C PRO A 232 3.72 -0.99 -5.69
N ASP A 233 3.67 0.22 -6.28
CA ASP A 233 4.03 1.46 -5.59
C ASP A 233 3.21 1.73 -4.32
N HIS A 234 1.89 1.49 -4.37
CA HIS A 234 1.04 1.69 -3.19
C HIS A 234 1.44 0.79 -2.00
N LEU A 235 1.86 -0.45 -2.27
CA LEU A 235 2.31 -1.38 -1.24
C LEU A 235 3.69 -0.97 -0.71
N ARG A 236 4.61 -0.60 -1.62
CA ARG A 236 5.93 -0.08 -1.27
C ARG A 236 5.83 1.14 -0.36
N GLU A 237 5.01 2.13 -0.75
CA GLU A 237 4.78 3.35 0.03
C GLU A 237 4.20 3.06 1.41
N ASP A 238 3.19 2.18 1.51
CA ASP A 238 2.60 1.79 2.79
C ASP A 238 3.63 1.14 3.72
N LEU A 239 4.43 0.21 3.20
CA LEU A 239 5.50 -0.45 3.96
C LEU A 239 6.58 0.54 4.42
N GLN A 240 6.99 1.47 3.56
CA GLN A 240 7.97 2.50 3.91
C GLN A 240 7.44 3.44 4.99
N ARG A 241 6.20 3.94 4.85
CA ARG A 241 5.54 4.79 5.86
C ARG A 241 5.43 4.07 7.21
N LYS A 242 5.05 2.79 7.22
CA LYS A 242 4.98 2.00 8.46
C LYS A 242 6.35 1.80 9.09
N SER A 243 7.37 1.51 8.28
CA SER A 243 8.75 1.33 8.74
C SER A 243 9.33 2.60 9.34
N GLU A 244 9.01 3.74 8.75
CA GLU A 244 9.41 5.06 9.23
C GLU A 244 8.72 5.41 10.56
N ALA A 245 7.39 5.27 10.64
CA ALA A 245 6.64 5.48 11.87
C ALA A 245 7.16 4.59 13.02
N THR A 246 7.57 3.36 12.71
CA THR A 246 8.19 2.45 13.68
C THR A 246 9.53 2.96 14.18
N ARG A 247 10.37 3.51 13.30
CA ARG A 247 11.73 4.00 13.62
C ARG A 247 11.79 5.44 14.13
N GLN A 248 10.69 6.18 14.11
CA GLN A 248 10.61 7.54 14.62
C GLN A 248 11.07 7.64 16.09
N ILE A 249 11.90 8.62 16.42
CA ILE A 249 12.32 8.91 17.81
C ILE A 249 12.18 10.40 18.11
N LEU A 250 12.10 10.74 19.40
CA LEU A 250 12.08 12.13 19.87
C LEU A 250 13.33 12.39 20.72
N PRO A 251 14.45 12.86 20.13
CA PRO A 251 15.73 12.98 20.82
C PRO A 251 15.72 14.02 21.97
N ASN A 252 14.86 15.05 21.89
CA ASN A 252 14.74 16.11 22.90
C ASN A 252 13.34 16.13 23.54
N SER A 253 12.84 14.95 23.93
CA SER A 253 11.51 14.83 24.55
C SER A 253 11.54 15.23 26.02
N SER A 254 10.43 15.80 26.50
CA SER A 254 10.16 16.00 27.94
C SER A 254 9.60 14.73 28.62
N LEU A 255 9.38 13.67 27.86
CA LEU A 255 8.97 12.37 28.39
C LEU A 255 10.13 11.70 29.16
N PRO A 256 9.82 10.79 30.10
CA PRO A 256 10.85 10.03 30.80
C PRO A 256 11.77 9.31 29.81
N SER A 257 13.07 9.32 30.09
CA SER A 257 14.09 8.66 29.25
C SER A 257 13.85 7.16 29.14
N ALA A 258 13.34 6.54 30.22
CA ALA A 258 12.89 5.16 30.25
C ALA A 258 11.70 4.97 31.20
N VAL A 259 10.86 3.98 30.89
CA VAL A 259 9.77 3.48 31.72
C VAL A 259 9.95 1.98 31.85
N ASP A 260 10.42 1.53 33.00
CA ASP A 260 10.94 0.15 33.17
C ASP A 260 12.03 -0.15 32.12
N HIS A 261 11.87 -1.17 31.28
CA HIS A 261 12.80 -1.52 30.20
C HIS A 261 12.42 -0.92 28.84
N PHE A 262 11.46 0.00 28.80
CA PHE A 262 11.02 0.68 27.58
C PHE A 262 11.66 2.07 27.48
N HIS A 263 12.16 2.43 26.30
CA HIS A 263 12.78 3.72 26.03
C HIS A 263 12.30 4.32 24.70
N SER A 264 12.78 5.53 24.39
CA SER A 264 12.45 6.26 23.14
C SER A 264 10.94 6.45 22.94
N LEU A 265 10.25 6.92 23.98
CA LEU A 265 8.81 7.10 23.97
C LEU A 265 8.40 8.17 22.95
N VAL A 266 7.43 7.84 22.10
CA VAL A 266 6.81 8.76 21.14
C VAL A 266 5.30 8.75 21.36
N PRO A 267 4.65 9.89 21.68
CA PRO A 267 3.21 9.95 21.86
C PRO A 267 2.49 9.67 20.53
N LEU A 268 1.44 8.84 20.59
CA LEU A 268 0.60 8.49 19.44
C LEU A 268 -0.74 9.23 19.43
N ASP A 269 -1.20 9.72 20.59
CA ASP A 269 -2.43 10.51 20.68
C ASP A 269 -2.19 11.94 20.19
N THR A 270 -2.94 12.37 19.17
CA THR A 270 -2.79 13.70 18.54
C THR A 270 -3.68 14.76 19.15
N ASN A 271 -4.82 14.35 19.72
CA ASN A 271 -5.81 15.25 20.26
C ASN A 271 -5.86 15.09 21.77
N ASN A 272 -5.34 16.08 22.48
CA ASN A 272 -5.20 16.14 23.94
C ASN A 272 -6.56 16.33 24.68
N GLN A 273 -7.66 16.00 24.00
CA GLN A 273 -8.98 15.94 24.62
C GLN A 273 -8.94 14.78 25.60
N LYS A 274 -8.81 15.10 26.88
CA LYS A 274 -8.81 14.17 28.01
C LYS A 274 -9.96 13.16 27.83
N ASN A 275 -9.67 12.01 27.23
CA ASN A 275 -10.59 10.90 27.00
C ASN A 275 -10.86 10.16 28.33
N ALA A 276 -11.14 10.91 29.39
CA ALA A 276 -11.39 10.40 30.73
C ALA A 276 -12.70 9.60 30.82
N SER A 277 -13.57 9.67 29.81
CA SER A 277 -14.94 9.16 29.89
C SER A 277 -15.06 7.63 29.88
N LEU A 278 -14.19 6.91 29.17
CA LEU A 278 -14.39 5.46 28.98
C LEU A 278 -13.77 4.59 30.09
N PHE A 279 -12.63 5.01 30.64
CA PHE A 279 -11.93 4.27 31.70
C PHE A 279 -12.01 4.94 33.07
N GLY A 280 -12.58 6.14 33.17
CA GLY A 280 -12.57 6.94 34.40
C GLY A 280 -11.23 7.63 34.70
N TYR A 281 -10.21 7.43 33.86
CA TYR A 281 -8.88 8.05 33.97
C TYR A 281 -8.48 8.72 32.67
N PRO A 282 -7.73 9.85 32.70
CA PRO A 282 -7.04 10.35 31.53
C PRO A 282 -6.06 9.28 31.00
N THR A 283 -6.12 9.01 29.69
CA THR A 283 -5.26 8.00 29.06
C THR A 283 -4.38 8.59 27.99
N TRP A 284 -3.14 8.11 27.93
CA TRP A 284 -2.16 8.43 26.90
C TRP A 284 -1.66 7.15 26.24
N VAL A 285 -1.31 7.24 24.97
CA VAL A 285 -0.72 6.14 24.22
C VAL A 285 0.65 6.56 23.69
N TYR A 286 1.66 5.74 23.97
CA TYR A 286 3.03 5.93 23.50
C TYR A 286 3.46 4.74 22.68
N LYS A 287 4.26 4.97 21.64
CA LYS A 287 5.15 3.97 21.06
C LYS A 287 6.43 3.96 21.88
N ALA A 288 6.97 2.79 22.21
CA ALA A 288 8.28 2.67 22.84
C ALA A 288 9.04 1.44 22.32
N MET A 289 10.36 1.45 22.45
CA MET A 289 11.22 0.30 22.15
C MET A 289 11.60 -0.43 23.44
N SER A 290 11.55 -1.75 23.42
CA SER A 290 11.99 -2.60 24.53
C SER A 290 13.49 -2.86 24.43
N SER A 291 14.21 -2.66 25.54
CA SER A 291 15.64 -2.98 25.61
C SER A 291 15.92 -4.47 25.75
N LYS A 292 14.89 -5.32 25.96
CA LYS A 292 15.06 -6.77 26.15
C LYS A 292 15.16 -7.53 24.83
N ASP A 293 14.37 -7.13 23.84
CA ASP A 293 14.23 -7.81 22.55
C ASP A 293 14.39 -6.89 21.34
N GLY A 294 14.52 -5.57 21.55
CA GLY A 294 14.63 -4.59 20.47
C GLY A 294 13.33 -4.37 19.70
N LEU A 295 12.20 -4.93 20.17
CA LEU A 295 10.91 -4.81 19.51
C LEU A 295 10.18 -3.52 19.95
N THR A 296 9.27 -3.07 19.10
CA THR A 296 8.47 -1.85 19.33
C THR A 296 7.09 -2.23 19.87
N TYR A 297 6.66 -1.54 20.92
CA TYR A 297 5.40 -1.78 21.63
C TYR A 297 4.57 -0.52 21.77
N THR A 298 3.28 -0.72 22.05
CA THR A 298 2.36 0.34 22.46
C THR A 298 2.22 0.32 23.98
N LEU A 299 2.48 1.46 24.62
CA LEU A 299 2.32 1.69 26.05
C LEU A 299 1.09 2.57 26.25
N ARG A 300 0.01 2.01 26.79
CA ARG A 300 -1.16 2.80 27.21
C ARG A 300 -1.02 3.15 28.69
N ARG A 301 -0.88 4.43 28.98
CA ARG A 301 -0.81 5.00 30.32
C ARG A 301 -2.20 5.42 30.78
N LEU A 302 -2.55 5.07 32.01
CA LEU A 302 -3.65 5.65 32.78
C LEU A 302 -3.04 6.54 33.85
N GLU A 303 -3.23 7.84 33.69
CA GLU A 303 -2.66 8.89 34.54
C GLU A 303 -3.37 8.94 35.90
N GLY A 304 -2.61 9.11 36.98
CA GLY A 304 -3.14 9.20 38.35
C GLY A 304 -3.70 7.89 38.94
N TYR A 305 -3.58 6.75 38.26
CA TYR A 305 -4.02 5.47 38.81
C TYR A 305 -3.12 5.03 39.98
N ARG A 306 -3.75 4.73 41.12
CA ARG A 306 -3.09 4.18 42.31
C ARG A 306 -3.55 2.75 42.52
N LEU A 307 -2.61 1.82 42.44
CA LEU A 307 -2.89 0.41 42.70
C LEU A 307 -3.23 0.22 44.18
N THR A 308 -4.43 -0.30 44.43
CA THR A 308 -4.92 -0.64 45.77
C THR A 308 -4.60 -2.08 46.15
N SER A 309 -4.59 -2.99 45.16
CA SER A 309 -4.35 -4.42 45.35
C SER A 309 -3.50 -4.96 44.20
N GLU A 310 -2.38 -5.61 44.52
CA GLU A 310 -1.55 -6.30 43.53
C GLU A 310 -2.30 -7.44 42.82
N GLN A 311 -3.33 -8.01 43.46
CA GLN A 311 -4.17 -9.05 42.85
C GLN A 311 -4.93 -8.53 41.62
N ALA A 312 -5.20 -7.22 41.55
CA ALA A 312 -5.81 -6.60 40.38
C ALA A 312 -4.94 -6.75 39.13
N ILE A 313 -3.60 -6.74 39.25
CA ILE A 313 -2.70 -6.96 38.11
C ILE A 313 -2.83 -8.39 37.57
N PHE A 314 -3.15 -9.37 38.44
CA PHE A 314 -3.30 -10.76 38.02
C PHE A 314 -4.53 -11.01 37.15
N SER A 315 -5.52 -10.10 37.13
CA SER A 315 -6.67 -10.20 36.20
C SER A 315 -6.26 -10.04 34.73
N VAL A 316 -5.06 -9.51 34.47
CA VAL A 316 -4.49 -9.40 33.11
C VAL A 316 -3.85 -10.72 32.65
N ARG A 317 -3.47 -11.62 33.55
CA ARG A 317 -2.75 -12.87 33.19
C ARG A 317 -3.51 -13.77 32.20
N PRO A 318 -4.84 -13.99 32.33
CA PRO A 318 -5.59 -14.78 31.36
C PRO A 318 -5.53 -14.22 29.93
N TRP A 319 -5.43 -12.89 29.78
CA TRP A 319 -5.35 -12.23 28.47
C TRP A 319 -4.06 -12.54 27.72
N LYS A 320 -2.96 -12.87 28.41
CA LYS A 320 -1.71 -13.29 27.78
C LYS A 320 -1.83 -14.63 27.03
N ARG A 321 -2.91 -15.40 27.27
CA ARG A 321 -3.18 -16.69 26.59
C ARG A 321 -4.08 -16.55 25.35
N ILE A 322 -4.67 -15.37 25.13
CA ILE A 322 -5.53 -15.15 23.98
C ILE A 322 -4.64 -14.88 22.75
N ASP A 323 -4.69 -15.78 21.78
CA ASP A 323 -4.10 -15.59 20.45
C ASP A 323 -5.21 -15.47 19.41
N ASN A 324 -5.40 -14.26 18.88
CA ASN A 324 -6.40 -13.99 17.85
C ASN A 324 -6.02 -12.79 17.00
N GLY A 325 -6.08 -12.95 15.68
CA GLY A 325 -5.72 -11.89 14.73
C GLY A 325 -6.59 -10.63 14.75
N SER A 326 -7.75 -10.65 15.41
CA SER A 326 -8.68 -9.53 15.58
C SER A 326 -8.61 -8.90 16.98
N ILE A 327 -7.61 -9.25 17.79
CA ILE A 327 -7.35 -8.66 19.11
C ILE A 327 -5.91 -8.12 19.11
N VAL A 328 -5.67 -6.96 19.72
CA VAL A 328 -4.30 -6.48 19.97
C VAL A 328 -3.75 -7.26 21.17
N ALA A 329 -2.65 -7.99 20.98
CA ALA A 329 -2.09 -8.83 22.03
C ALA A 329 -1.60 -8.00 23.22
N ILE A 330 -1.84 -8.52 24.44
CA ILE A 330 -1.44 -7.88 25.69
C ILE A 330 -0.22 -8.62 26.24
N HIS A 331 0.87 -7.89 26.42
CA HIS A 331 2.14 -8.44 26.89
C HIS A 331 2.32 -8.24 28.38
N ASP A 332 1.98 -7.06 28.89
CA ASP A 332 2.19 -6.76 30.30
C ASP A 332 1.33 -5.63 30.86
N ALA A 333 1.23 -5.56 32.18
CA ALA A 333 0.62 -4.45 32.90
C ALA A 333 1.37 -4.19 34.21
N PHE A 334 1.78 -2.94 34.45
CA PHE A 334 2.54 -2.58 35.64
C PHE A 334 2.31 -1.11 36.03
N THR A 335 2.59 -0.77 37.28
CA THR A 335 2.55 0.63 37.74
C THR A 335 3.94 1.26 37.72
N THR A 336 3.97 2.58 37.53
CA THR A 336 5.22 3.34 37.49
C THR A 336 5.04 4.74 38.05
N ARG A 337 6.16 5.32 38.50
CA ARG A 337 6.26 6.75 38.86
C ARG A 337 7.18 7.56 37.93
N ALA A 338 7.65 6.95 36.83
CA ALA A 338 8.58 7.58 35.91
C ALA A 338 8.05 8.89 35.31
N PHE A 339 6.73 9.03 35.16
CA PHE A 339 6.07 10.23 34.64
C PHE A 339 5.84 11.34 35.69
N GLY A 340 6.34 11.18 36.92
CA GLY A 340 6.15 12.15 38.01
C GLY A 340 4.84 12.00 38.80
N ASP A 341 3.98 11.05 38.42
CA ASP A 341 2.73 10.70 39.09
C ASP A 341 2.59 9.19 39.30
N SER A 342 1.54 8.72 39.97
CA SER A 342 1.23 7.29 39.98
C SER A 342 0.47 6.93 38.71
N SER A 343 1.07 6.10 37.87
CA SER A 343 0.52 5.72 36.57
C SER A 343 0.43 4.20 36.43
N LEU A 344 -0.58 3.72 35.72
CA LEU A 344 -0.69 2.33 35.27
C LEU A 344 -0.38 2.25 33.77
N ILE A 345 0.48 1.31 33.38
CA ILE A 345 0.88 1.08 32.01
C ILE A 345 0.38 -0.29 31.56
N PHE A 346 -0.29 -0.35 30.41
CA PHE A 346 -0.53 -1.57 29.66
C PHE A 346 0.38 -1.61 28.44
N VAL A 347 1.06 -2.73 28.24
CA VAL A 347 1.94 -3.00 27.10
C VAL A 347 1.22 -3.91 26.12
N THR A 348 1.07 -3.46 24.88
CA THR A 348 0.41 -4.22 23.81
C THR A 348 1.23 -4.17 22.52
N ASP A 349 0.89 -5.00 21.54
CA ASP A 349 1.48 -4.94 20.21
C ASP A 349 1.42 -3.53 19.60
N TYR A 350 2.46 -3.16 18.87
CA TYR A 350 2.48 -1.94 18.06
C TYR A 350 2.02 -2.23 16.63
N HIS A 351 0.99 -1.51 16.19
CA HIS A 351 0.52 -1.52 14.81
C HIS A 351 0.77 -0.13 14.19
N PRO A 352 1.82 0.04 13.37
CA PRO A 352 2.23 1.33 12.85
C PRO A 352 1.13 1.96 12.00
N LEU A 353 0.93 3.28 12.16
CA LEU A 353 -0.06 4.07 11.43
C LEU A 353 -1.51 3.55 11.56
N SER A 354 -1.80 2.80 12.62
CA SER A 354 -3.17 2.39 12.91
C SER A 354 -4.04 3.60 13.24
N LYS A 355 -5.32 3.51 12.85
CA LYS A 355 -6.35 4.52 13.12
C LYS A 355 -7.49 3.90 13.90
N THR A 356 -8.18 4.66 14.71
CA THR A 356 -9.42 4.16 15.34
C THR A 356 -10.56 4.10 14.31
N LEU A 357 -11.58 3.25 14.54
CA LEU A 357 -12.80 3.29 13.71
C LEU A 357 -13.49 4.65 13.78
N SER A 358 -13.36 5.37 14.91
CA SER A 358 -13.81 6.77 15.01
C SER A 358 -13.06 7.70 14.05
N GLU A 359 -11.73 7.62 13.98
CA GLU A 359 -10.96 8.42 13.02
C GLU A 359 -11.28 8.05 11.56
N GLN A 360 -11.48 6.76 11.30
CA GLN A 360 -11.70 6.25 9.95
C GLN A 360 -13.08 6.67 9.39
N HIS A 361 -14.13 6.61 10.22
CA HIS A 361 -15.50 6.78 9.75
C HIS A 361 -16.18 8.03 10.29
N LEU A 362 -15.93 8.44 11.54
CA LEU A 362 -16.69 9.49 12.24
C LEU A 362 -16.05 10.89 12.16
N ASN A 363 -14.73 10.99 12.00
CA ASN A 363 -14.00 12.28 11.96
C ASN A 363 -13.92 12.91 10.56
N VAL A 364 -14.91 12.67 9.69
CA VAL A 364 -14.99 13.36 8.39
C VAL A 364 -15.45 14.80 8.64
N ALA A 365 -14.50 15.70 8.90
CA ALA A 365 -14.77 17.13 8.94
C ALA A 365 -15.52 17.54 7.65
N PRO A 366 -16.56 18.39 7.75
CA PRO A 366 -17.26 18.88 6.57
C PRO A 366 -16.28 19.68 5.72
N ARG A 367 -15.82 19.09 4.61
CA ARG A 367 -14.96 19.75 3.64
C ARG A 367 -15.73 20.90 2.98
N GLY A 368 -15.62 22.09 3.55
CA GLY A 368 -15.98 23.36 2.93
C GLY A 368 -17.48 23.63 2.77
N TYR A 369 -17.86 24.88 2.93
CA TYR A 369 -19.23 25.41 2.88
C TYR A 369 -19.98 25.21 1.55
N HIS A 370 -19.41 24.57 0.53
CA HIS A 370 -19.94 24.52 -0.84
C HIS A 370 -20.22 23.11 -1.39
N ASN A 371 -19.98 22.06 -0.61
CA ASN A 371 -20.43 20.72 -0.98
C ASN A 371 -21.37 20.20 0.11
N ARG A 372 -22.68 20.22 -0.18
CA ARG A 372 -23.63 19.26 0.38
C ARG A 372 -23.26 17.87 -0.17
N ALA A 373 -22.09 17.35 0.23
CA ALA A 373 -21.67 16.01 -0.12
C ALA A 373 -22.53 15.04 0.69
N ASN A 374 -23.14 14.10 -0.02
CA ASN A 374 -23.83 12.94 0.54
C ASN A 374 -23.13 12.42 1.80
N PRO A 375 -23.85 12.08 2.88
CA PRO A 375 -23.24 11.33 3.97
C PRO A 375 -22.63 10.06 3.35
N HIS A 376 -21.31 9.92 3.43
CA HIS A 376 -20.60 8.77 2.88
C HIS A 376 -21.05 7.55 3.67
N THR A 377 -22.06 6.84 3.19
CA THR A 377 -22.55 5.61 3.82
C THR A 377 -21.45 4.57 3.72
N VAL A 378 -21.18 3.87 4.82
CA VAL A 378 -20.17 2.81 4.83
C VAL A 378 -20.74 1.64 4.03
N PRO A 379 -20.04 1.12 3.00
CA PRO A 379 -20.53 0.00 2.22
C PRO A 379 -20.81 -1.20 3.12
N GLU A 380 -21.93 -1.88 2.90
CA GLU A 380 -22.38 -2.98 3.76
C GLU A 380 -21.36 -4.12 3.84
N ALA A 381 -20.67 -4.43 2.74
CA ALA A 381 -19.59 -5.43 2.72
C ALA A 381 -18.45 -5.11 3.72
N VAL A 382 -18.14 -3.84 3.92
CA VAL A 382 -17.13 -3.40 4.91
C VAL A 382 -17.64 -3.63 6.33
N ILE A 383 -18.92 -3.33 6.58
CA ILE A 383 -19.56 -3.57 7.88
C ILE A 383 -19.55 -5.06 8.20
N TRP A 384 -19.97 -5.92 7.27
CA TRP A 384 -19.91 -7.37 7.46
C TRP A 384 -18.49 -7.87 7.71
N GLY A 385 -17.49 -7.32 7.02
CA GLY A 385 -16.08 -7.61 7.30
C GLY A 385 -15.67 -7.28 8.73
N TYR A 386 -16.15 -6.16 9.29
CA TYR A 386 -15.92 -5.82 10.69
C TYR A 386 -16.69 -6.74 11.64
N VAL A 387 -17.95 -7.05 11.33
CA VAL A 387 -18.80 -7.92 12.15
C VAL A 387 -18.15 -9.29 12.34
N VAL A 388 -17.68 -9.90 11.26
CA VAL A 388 -17.03 -11.21 11.30
C VAL A 388 -15.72 -11.16 12.11
N GLN A 389 -14.91 -10.10 11.96
CA GLN A 389 -13.67 -9.94 12.72
C GLN A 389 -13.91 -9.77 14.22
N ILE A 390 -14.91 -8.98 14.61
CA ILE A 390 -15.29 -8.81 16.03
C ILE A 390 -15.91 -10.10 16.58
N ALA A 391 -16.73 -10.81 15.81
CA ALA A 391 -17.26 -12.12 16.21
C ALA A 391 -16.14 -13.13 16.50
N SER A 392 -15.11 -13.17 15.64
CA SER A 392 -13.91 -14.00 15.86
C SER A 392 -13.18 -13.61 17.15
N ALA A 393 -13.02 -12.31 17.42
CA ALA A 393 -12.42 -11.83 18.66
C ALA A 393 -13.25 -12.24 19.90
N LEU A 394 -14.56 -12.00 19.88
CA LEU A 394 -15.46 -12.37 20.98
C LEU A 394 -15.46 -13.88 21.22
N LYS A 395 -15.37 -14.71 20.18
CA LYS A 395 -15.25 -16.17 20.34
C LYS A 395 -14.02 -16.54 21.14
N ALA A 396 -12.86 -15.97 20.80
CA ALA A 396 -11.61 -16.23 21.50
C ALA A 396 -11.67 -15.76 22.97
N ILE A 397 -12.28 -14.60 23.22
CA ILE A 397 -12.43 -14.02 24.57
C ILE A 397 -13.40 -14.87 25.41
N HIS A 398 -14.61 -15.11 24.91
CA HIS A 398 -15.67 -15.80 25.65
C HIS A 398 -15.31 -17.26 25.95
N ASN A 399 -14.64 -17.95 25.02
CA ASN A 399 -14.16 -19.32 25.24
C ASN A 399 -13.09 -19.43 26.34
N ASN A 400 -12.40 -18.34 26.67
CA ASN A 400 -11.46 -18.26 27.78
C ASN A 400 -12.13 -17.77 29.09
N ASN A 401 -13.46 -17.75 29.16
CA ASN A 401 -14.24 -17.22 30.30
C ASN A 401 -13.92 -15.77 30.63
N LEU A 402 -13.68 -14.96 29.60
CA LEU A 402 -13.48 -13.51 29.70
C LEU A 402 -14.62 -12.77 28.97
N ALA A 403 -14.64 -11.45 29.10
CA ALA A 403 -15.50 -10.54 28.35
C ALA A 403 -14.65 -9.39 27.78
N ALA A 404 -15.03 -8.83 26.63
CA ALA A 404 -14.30 -7.72 26.03
C ALA A 404 -14.47 -6.43 26.85
N ARG A 405 -15.65 -6.26 27.47
CA ARG A 405 -16.07 -5.17 28.37
C ARG A 405 -16.14 -3.78 27.74
N LEU A 406 -15.37 -3.52 26.68
CA LEU A 406 -15.37 -2.25 25.95
C LEU A 406 -15.26 -2.48 24.44
N ILE A 407 -16.38 -2.32 23.74
CA ILE A 407 -16.47 -2.36 22.28
C ILE A 407 -16.97 -0.98 21.81
N HIS A 408 -16.03 -0.11 21.46
CA HIS A 408 -16.31 1.29 21.13
C HIS A 408 -15.49 1.73 19.90
N PRO A 409 -16.00 2.60 19.00
CA PRO A 409 -15.27 3.01 17.79
C PRO A 409 -13.86 3.55 18.05
N SER A 410 -13.66 4.26 19.17
CA SER A 410 -12.33 4.80 19.56
C SER A 410 -11.37 3.77 20.16
N LYS A 411 -11.80 2.52 20.33
CA LYS A 411 -11.02 1.41 20.89
C LYS A 411 -10.92 0.22 19.96
N VAL A 412 -11.40 0.35 18.72
CA VAL A 412 -11.17 -0.63 17.65
C VAL A 412 -10.23 -0.02 16.62
N LEU A 413 -9.09 -0.67 16.40
CA LEU A 413 -8.05 -0.17 15.50
C LEU A 413 -8.21 -0.74 14.10
N VAL A 414 -8.22 0.12 13.09
CA VAL A 414 -7.95 -0.20 11.70
C VAL A 414 -6.43 -0.19 11.50
N THR A 415 -5.88 -1.30 11.05
CA THR A 415 -4.42 -1.53 10.98
C THR A 415 -3.92 -1.77 9.55
N SER A 416 -4.83 -2.16 8.67
CA SER A 416 -4.63 -2.29 7.23
C SER A 416 -6.01 -2.15 6.57
N LYS A 417 -6.06 -2.18 5.24
CA LYS A 417 -7.31 -2.13 4.48
C LYS A 417 -8.27 -3.23 4.97
N ASN A 418 -9.43 -2.82 5.49
CA ASN A 418 -10.46 -3.69 6.05
C ASN A 418 -10.02 -4.64 7.18
N ARG A 419 -8.85 -4.42 7.81
CA ARG A 419 -8.35 -5.23 8.94
C ARG A 419 -8.48 -4.47 10.25
N ILE A 420 -9.35 -4.94 11.13
CA ILE A 420 -9.60 -4.35 12.44
C ILE A 420 -9.10 -5.24 13.58
N ARG A 421 -8.81 -4.61 14.73
CA ARG A 421 -8.46 -5.29 15.98
C ARG A 421 -9.11 -4.62 17.18
N LEU A 422 -9.71 -5.40 18.08
CA LEU A 422 -10.13 -4.92 19.39
C LEU A 422 -8.90 -4.54 20.20
N ASN A 423 -8.88 -3.31 20.71
CA ASN A 423 -7.81 -2.79 21.54
C ASN A 423 -8.35 -2.46 22.93
N SER A 424 -7.45 -2.29 23.89
CA SER A 424 -7.77 -1.88 25.27
C SER A 424 -8.61 -2.88 26.05
N CYS A 425 -8.54 -4.16 25.66
CA CYS A 425 -9.00 -5.29 26.46
C CYS A 425 -8.20 -5.37 27.78
N ALA A 426 -8.68 -6.15 28.77
CA ALA A 426 -8.10 -6.30 30.11
C ALA A 426 -8.11 -5.06 31.03
N ILE A 427 -8.19 -3.84 30.49
CA ILE A 427 -8.11 -2.62 31.30
C ILE A 427 -9.24 -2.57 32.34
N LEU A 428 -10.47 -2.81 31.90
CA LEU A 428 -11.62 -2.82 32.82
C LEU A 428 -11.60 -4.02 33.79
N ASP A 429 -10.90 -5.11 33.47
CA ASP A 429 -10.69 -6.23 34.40
C ASP A 429 -9.79 -5.87 35.56
N LEU A 430 -8.81 -5.00 35.33
CA LEU A 430 -7.94 -4.49 36.39
C LEU A 430 -8.62 -3.34 37.14
N LEU A 431 -9.22 -2.38 36.43
CA LEU A 431 -9.84 -1.21 37.06
C LEU A 431 -11.05 -1.55 37.93
N ASN A 432 -11.87 -2.51 37.50
CA ASN A 432 -13.07 -2.93 38.20
C ASN A 432 -12.87 -4.31 38.86
N PHE A 433 -11.65 -4.63 39.29
CA PHE A 433 -11.30 -5.92 39.88
C PHE A 433 -12.18 -6.27 41.10
N ASP A 434 -12.48 -5.29 41.94
CA ASP A 434 -13.30 -5.49 43.15
C ASP A 434 -14.82 -5.60 42.84
N ASN A 435 -15.25 -5.19 41.64
CA ASN A 435 -16.65 -5.24 41.22
C ASN A 435 -16.96 -6.57 40.51
N ILE A 436 -17.17 -7.61 41.31
CA ILE A 436 -17.42 -8.98 40.83
C ILE A 436 -18.82 -9.05 40.22
N ARG A 437 -18.87 -9.08 38.89
CA ARG A 437 -20.06 -9.39 38.10
C ARG A 437 -19.91 -10.76 37.45
N PRO A 438 -21.00 -11.53 37.30
CA PRO A 438 -20.94 -12.80 36.58
C PRO A 438 -20.47 -12.56 35.15
N VAL A 439 -19.51 -13.37 34.68
CA VAL A 439 -18.92 -13.22 33.34
C VAL A 439 -19.99 -13.29 32.25
N GLN A 440 -21.03 -14.10 32.44
CA GLN A 440 -22.14 -14.21 31.50
C GLN A 440 -22.86 -12.87 31.29
N GLU A 441 -23.02 -12.07 32.33
CA GLU A 441 -23.62 -10.74 32.23
C GLU A 441 -22.72 -9.79 31.44
N LEU A 442 -21.41 -9.80 31.71
CA LEU A 442 -20.43 -9.02 30.96
C LEU A 442 -20.39 -9.42 29.47
N GLN A 443 -20.51 -10.71 29.17
CA GLN A 443 -20.59 -11.22 27.80
C GLN A 443 -21.90 -10.80 27.10
N GLN A 444 -23.01 -10.69 27.82
CA GLN A 444 -24.25 -10.12 27.26
C GLN A 444 -24.10 -8.62 26.95
N GLU A 445 -23.37 -7.88 27.78
CA GLU A 445 -23.07 -6.47 27.52
C GLU A 445 -22.18 -6.30 26.28
N ASP A 446 -21.24 -7.21 26.04
CA ASP A 446 -20.43 -7.20 24.81
C ASP A 446 -21.32 -7.21 23.55
N PHE A 447 -22.37 -8.05 23.51
CA PHE A 447 -23.30 -8.08 22.37
C PHE A 447 -24.04 -6.76 22.18
N GLN A 448 -24.49 -6.14 23.28
CA GLN A 448 -25.18 -4.85 23.20
C GLN A 448 -24.24 -3.73 22.71
N GLN A 449 -23.01 -3.68 23.22
CA GLN A 449 -22.00 -2.72 22.77
C GLN A 449 -21.63 -2.95 21.29
N PHE A 450 -21.54 -4.20 20.87
CA PHE A 450 -21.29 -4.56 19.48
C PHE A 450 -22.42 -4.11 18.54
N GLY A 451 -23.69 -4.32 18.92
CA GLY A 451 -24.83 -3.79 18.17
C GLY A 451 -24.80 -2.26 18.05
N ARG A 452 -24.47 -1.55 19.14
CA ARG A 452 -24.33 -0.08 19.16
C ARG A 452 -23.16 0.40 18.29
N LEU A 453 -22.05 -0.34 18.25
CA LEU A 453 -20.91 -0.07 17.38
C LEU A 453 -21.32 -0.11 15.91
N ILE A 454 -22.05 -1.16 15.49
CA ILE A 454 -22.52 -1.29 14.10
C ILE A 454 -23.42 -0.11 13.73
N ILE A 455 -24.39 0.22 14.60
CA ILE A 455 -25.28 1.38 14.40
C ILE A 455 -24.49 2.68 14.22
N THR A 456 -23.48 2.90 15.08
CA THR A 456 -22.66 4.11 15.08
C THR A 456 -21.88 4.27 13.77
N ILE A 457 -21.26 3.18 13.29
CA ILE A 457 -20.51 3.18 12.02
C ILE A 457 -21.46 3.37 10.83
N ALA A 458 -22.55 2.62 10.79
CA ALA A 458 -23.49 2.62 9.68
C ALA A 458 -24.24 3.96 9.53
N SER A 459 -24.48 4.66 10.64
CA SER A 459 -25.18 5.95 10.64
C SER A 459 -24.24 7.15 10.51
N ASN A 460 -22.92 6.91 10.49
CA ASN A 460 -21.87 7.94 10.49
C ASN A 460 -22.11 9.06 11.53
N ASN A 461 -22.60 8.68 12.71
CA ASN A 461 -22.88 9.60 13.80
C ASN A 461 -22.81 8.84 15.12
N SER A 462 -22.28 9.48 16.15
CA SER A 462 -22.34 8.99 17.53
C SER A 462 -23.80 9.07 18.01
N ILE A 463 -24.60 8.06 17.63
CA ILE A 463 -26.00 8.00 18.03
C ILE A 463 -26.06 7.91 19.56
N ASN A 464 -26.77 8.86 20.16
CA ASN A 464 -27.11 8.78 21.58
C ASN A 464 -27.90 7.49 21.84
N PRO A 465 -27.54 6.69 22.86
CA PRO A 465 -28.12 5.38 23.13
C PRO A 465 -29.63 5.39 23.45
N VAL A 466 -30.26 6.56 23.49
CA VAL A 466 -31.65 6.76 23.90
C VAL A 466 -32.67 6.35 22.82
N ASN A 467 -32.29 6.32 21.53
CA ASN A 467 -33.24 6.04 20.44
C ASN A 467 -32.79 4.89 19.50
N VAL A 468 -32.46 3.73 20.07
CA VAL A 468 -32.05 2.54 19.31
C VAL A 468 -33.08 2.14 18.24
N GLN A 469 -34.37 2.14 18.56
CA GLN A 469 -35.42 1.75 17.60
C GLN A 469 -35.46 2.70 16.39
N LYS A 470 -35.39 4.01 16.64
CA LYS A 470 -35.34 5.01 15.57
C LYS A 470 -34.09 4.86 14.70
N ALA A 471 -32.96 4.48 15.30
CA ALA A 471 -31.73 4.21 14.55
C ALA A 471 -31.89 3.01 13.62
N LEU A 472 -32.53 1.92 14.08
CA LEU A 472 -32.86 0.77 13.24
C LEU A 472 -33.80 1.13 12.10
N ASP A 473 -34.83 1.95 12.36
CA ASP A 473 -35.75 2.42 11.32
C ASP A 473 -35.06 3.27 10.26
N ILE A 474 -34.03 4.04 10.64
CA ILE A 474 -33.21 4.82 9.68
C ILE A 474 -32.30 3.87 8.88
N LEU A 475 -31.62 2.93 9.54
CA LEU A 475 -30.72 1.98 8.91
C LEU A 475 -31.44 1.08 7.90
N SER A 476 -32.67 0.67 8.19
CA SER A 476 -33.46 -0.19 7.30
C SER A 476 -33.78 0.44 5.93
N ARG A 477 -33.59 1.76 5.79
CA ARG A 477 -33.73 2.48 4.50
C ARG A 477 -32.50 2.36 3.61
N SER A 478 -31.34 1.98 4.16
CA SER A 478 -30.05 2.05 3.47
C SER A 478 -29.29 0.73 3.47
N TYR A 479 -29.65 -0.22 4.34
CA TYR A 479 -28.98 -1.51 4.51
C TYR A 479 -29.94 -2.69 4.38
N SER A 480 -29.39 -3.87 4.10
CA SER A 480 -30.15 -5.10 3.95
C SER A 480 -30.91 -5.49 5.22
N LYS A 481 -31.99 -6.27 5.06
CA LYS A 481 -32.75 -6.84 6.17
C LYS A 481 -31.86 -7.73 7.06
N ASP A 482 -30.96 -8.51 6.47
CA ASP A 482 -30.00 -9.35 7.18
C ASP A 482 -29.17 -8.55 8.20
N LEU A 483 -28.68 -7.35 7.82
CA LEU A 483 -27.91 -6.51 8.73
C LEU A 483 -28.80 -5.99 9.87
N ILE A 484 -30.02 -5.56 9.57
CA ILE A 484 -30.96 -5.07 10.58
C ILE A 484 -31.35 -6.18 11.55
N GLU A 485 -31.58 -7.40 11.07
CA GLU A 485 -31.86 -8.57 11.91
C GLU A 485 -30.67 -8.94 12.79
N CYS A 486 -29.45 -8.91 12.24
CA CYS A 486 -28.21 -9.12 12.99
C CYS A 486 -28.05 -8.11 14.14
N VAL A 487 -28.21 -6.81 13.86
CA VAL A 487 -28.13 -5.75 14.86
C VAL A 487 -29.26 -5.90 15.90
N SER A 488 -30.47 -6.24 15.47
CA SER A 488 -31.61 -6.48 16.37
C SER A 488 -31.35 -7.66 17.31
N TRP A 489 -30.76 -8.75 16.79
CA TRP A 489 -30.36 -9.90 17.61
C TRP A 489 -29.27 -9.52 18.64
N LEU A 490 -28.29 -8.70 18.26
CA LEU A 490 -27.25 -8.24 19.18
C LEU A 490 -27.82 -7.39 20.32
N LEU A 491 -28.80 -6.55 20.03
CA LEU A 491 -29.41 -5.61 20.98
C LEU A 491 -30.55 -6.20 21.81
N SER A 492 -31.08 -7.37 21.42
CA SER A 492 -32.16 -8.03 22.18
C SER A 492 -31.72 -8.35 23.62
N PRO A 493 -32.60 -8.19 24.61
CA PRO A 493 -32.29 -8.64 25.96
C PRO A 493 -32.08 -10.17 25.98
N PRO A 494 -31.22 -10.69 26.88
CA PRO A 494 -31.01 -12.13 26.99
C PRO A 494 -32.34 -12.83 27.32
N PRO A 495 -32.63 -14.01 26.73
CA PRO A 495 -33.83 -14.78 27.02
C PRO A 495 -33.71 -15.47 28.38
N ALA A 496 -33.77 -14.71 29.47
CA ALA A 496 -34.14 -15.11 30.85
C ALA A 496 -33.73 -14.01 31.84
N ALA A 497 -34.49 -12.91 31.90
CA ALA A 497 -34.55 -12.08 33.12
C ALA A 497 -35.65 -12.56 34.09
N GLN A 498 -36.38 -13.63 33.75
CA GLN A 498 -37.50 -14.15 34.54
C GLN A 498 -37.32 -15.66 34.79
N GLY A 499 -36.37 -16.04 35.65
CA GLY A 499 -36.38 -17.24 36.51
C GLY A 499 -36.72 -18.64 35.98
N MET A 500 -37.04 -18.81 34.69
CA MET A 500 -37.50 -20.06 34.09
C MET A 500 -36.76 -20.19 32.77
N GLN A 501 -35.73 -21.04 32.75
CA GLN A 501 -35.20 -21.56 31.49
C GLN A 501 -36.34 -22.36 30.84
N THR A 502 -36.98 -21.78 29.82
CA THR A 502 -37.91 -22.53 28.98
C THR A 502 -37.11 -23.60 28.24
N PRO A 503 -37.46 -24.90 28.37
CA PRO A 503 -36.79 -25.96 27.64
C PRO A 503 -36.87 -25.68 26.13
N GLY A 504 -35.73 -25.49 25.49
CA GLY A 504 -35.63 -25.29 24.04
C GLY A 504 -35.28 -23.88 23.55
N VAL A 505 -35.15 -22.87 24.42
CA VAL A 505 -34.61 -21.56 24.00
C VAL A 505 -33.08 -21.58 24.06
N PRO A 506 -32.37 -21.44 22.92
CA PRO A 506 -30.91 -21.44 22.93
C PRO A 506 -30.38 -20.25 23.73
N SER A 507 -29.38 -20.49 24.57
CA SER A 507 -28.64 -19.43 25.26
C SER A 507 -28.08 -18.44 24.23
N LYS A 508 -28.27 -17.14 24.46
CA LYS A 508 -27.67 -16.08 23.65
C LYS A 508 -26.16 -16.09 23.86
N ASP A 509 -25.44 -16.87 23.05
CA ASP A 509 -24.00 -17.07 23.15
C ASP A 509 -23.30 -16.78 21.82
N ILE A 510 -21.96 -16.69 21.87
CA ILE A 510 -21.15 -16.37 20.70
C ILE A 510 -21.22 -17.47 19.63
N SER A 511 -21.42 -18.73 20.04
CA SER A 511 -21.57 -19.86 19.12
C SER A 511 -22.83 -19.74 18.27
N THR A 512 -23.95 -19.35 18.89
CA THR A 512 -25.23 -19.10 18.19
C THR A 512 -25.10 -17.91 17.25
N PHE A 513 -24.42 -16.84 17.68
CA PHE A 513 -24.17 -15.69 16.80
C PHE A 513 -23.36 -16.08 15.56
N ILE A 514 -22.26 -16.81 15.74
CA ILE A 514 -21.40 -17.22 14.62
C ILE A 514 -22.15 -18.11 13.62
N ARG A 515 -23.02 -18.99 14.10
CA ARG A 515 -23.88 -19.79 13.21
C ARG A 515 -24.79 -18.90 12.34
N SER A 516 -25.32 -17.82 12.90
CA SER A 516 -26.21 -16.89 12.19
C SER A 516 -25.52 -16.07 11.09
N ILE A 517 -24.20 -15.88 11.15
CA ILE A 517 -23.41 -15.11 10.17
C ILE A 517 -22.43 -15.98 9.36
N SER A 518 -22.66 -17.29 9.32
CA SER A 518 -21.72 -18.28 8.76
C SER A 518 -21.49 -18.12 7.24
N ASP A 519 -22.48 -17.66 6.50
CA ASP A 519 -22.37 -17.29 5.09
C ASP A 519 -21.41 -16.09 4.90
N LYS A 520 -21.52 -15.07 5.75
CA LYS A 520 -20.64 -13.89 5.74
C LYS A 520 -19.21 -14.25 6.14
N MET A 521 -19.03 -15.22 7.04
CA MET A 521 -17.71 -15.76 7.40
C MET A 521 -17.02 -16.42 6.19
N THR A 522 -17.76 -17.22 5.41
CA THR A 522 -17.22 -17.88 4.20
C THR A 522 -16.76 -16.84 3.18
N ILE A 523 -17.51 -15.75 2.99
CA ILE A 523 -17.12 -14.65 2.09
C ILE A 523 -15.85 -13.95 2.58
N LEU A 524 -15.72 -13.67 3.89
CA LEU A 524 -14.49 -13.04 4.40
C LEU A 524 -13.28 -13.97 4.28
N LEU A 525 -13.47 -15.28 4.47
CA LEU A 525 -12.42 -16.28 4.31
C LEU A 525 -11.91 -16.31 2.86
N ASP A 526 -12.82 -16.35 1.88
CA ASP A 526 -12.48 -16.28 0.46
C ASP A 526 -11.71 -15.00 0.09
N ASN A 527 -12.16 -13.85 0.58
CA ASN A 527 -11.43 -12.58 0.43
C ASN A 527 -10.03 -12.63 1.07
N THR A 528 -9.86 -13.39 2.15
CA THR A 528 -8.56 -13.55 2.82
C THR A 528 -7.63 -14.44 1.99
N PHE A 529 -8.14 -15.50 1.35
CA PHE A 529 -7.35 -16.32 0.42
C PHE A 529 -6.88 -15.51 -0.79
N HIS A 530 -7.74 -14.69 -1.38
CA HIS A 530 -7.32 -13.78 -2.45
C HIS A 530 -6.24 -12.77 -2.01
N ALA A 531 -6.34 -12.27 -0.78
CA ALA A 531 -5.32 -11.40 -0.22
C ALA A 531 -3.99 -12.14 0.03
N GLU A 532 -4.04 -13.41 0.45
CA GLU A 532 -2.88 -14.29 0.63
C GLU A 532 -2.19 -14.61 -0.70
N ASP A 533 -2.95 -14.94 -1.75
CA ASP A 533 -2.42 -15.16 -3.10
C ASP A 533 -1.71 -13.90 -3.63
N THR A 534 -2.32 -12.74 -3.41
CA THR A 534 -1.74 -11.44 -3.79
C THR A 534 -0.44 -11.17 -3.02
N LEU A 535 -0.43 -11.44 -1.72
CA LEU A 535 0.77 -11.28 -0.88
C LEU A 535 1.87 -12.24 -1.32
N THR A 536 1.53 -13.50 -1.59
CA THR A 536 2.47 -14.54 -2.04
C THR A 536 3.05 -14.20 -3.41
N SER A 537 2.24 -13.68 -4.33
CA SER A 537 2.71 -13.21 -5.64
C SER A 537 3.72 -12.07 -5.51
N ASN A 538 3.42 -11.07 -4.67
CA ASN A 538 4.35 -9.95 -4.41
C ASN A 538 5.63 -10.42 -3.71
N LEU A 539 5.52 -11.33 -2.73
CA LEU A 539 6.68 -11.89 -2.05
C LEU A 539 7.55 -12.74 -2.99
N GLY A 540 6.93 -13.47 -3.90
CA GLY A 540 7.64 -14.23 -4.95
C GLY A 540 8.52 -13.33 -5.82
N ARG A 541 8.01 -12.16 -6.22
CA ARG A 541 8.79 -11.16 -6.97
C ARG A 541 9.99 -10.63 -6.17
N GLU A 542 9.77 -10.28 -4.91
CA GLU A 542 10.86 -9.78 -4.04
C GLU A 542 11.90 -10.85 -3.71
N LEU A 543 11.49 -12.13 -3.63
CA LEU A 543 12.41 -13.24 -3.47
C LEU A 543 13.38 -13.34 -4.66
N GLU A 544 12.86 -13.20 -5.89
CA GLU A 544 13.69 -13.17 -7.10
C GLU A 544 14.65 -11.97 -7.07
N ASN A 545 14.15 -10.77 -6.76
CA ASN A 545 14.97 -9.57 -6.64
C ASN A 545 16.12 -9.75 -5.63
N GLY A 546 15.85 -10.35 -4.47
CA GLY A 546 16.87 -10.65 -3.47
C GLY A 546 17.94 -11.65 -3.95
N ARG A 547 17.57 -12.63 -4.78
CA ARG A 547 18.54 -13.56 -5.41
C ARG A 547 19.40 -12.84 -6.45
N LEU A 548 18.75 -12.06 -7.32
CA LEU A 548 19.42 -11.31 -8.39
C LEU A 548 20.42 -10.29 -7.83
N VAL A 549 20.08 -9.56 -6.76
CA VAL A 549 21.01 -8.63 -6.10
C VAL A 549 22.28 -9.35 -5.60
N ARG A 550 22.14 -10.54 -4.99
CA ARG A 550 23.31 -11.32 -4.55
C ARG A 550 24.15 -11.79 -5.73
N LEU A 551 23.53 -12.19 -6.84
CA LEU A 551 24.23 -12.63 -8.04
C LEU A 551 24.97 -11.47 -8.72
N VAL A 552 24.34 -10.32 -8.86
CA VAL A 552 24.96 -9.09 -9.38
C VAL A 552 26.12 -8.67 -8.48
N ALA A 553 25.98 -8.74 -7.15
CA ALA A 553 27.08 -8.47 -6.24
C ALA A 553 28.27 -9.43 -6.47
N LYS A 554 28.02 -10.74 -6.62
CA LYS A 554 29.07 -11.72 -6.97
C LYS A 554 29.78 -11.39 -8.27
N LEU A 555 29.03 -11.06 -9.32
CA LEU A 555 29.60 -10.65 -10.60
C LEU A 555 30.49 -9.41 -10.45
N ASN A 556 30.06 -8.41 -9.68
CA ASN A 556 30.84 -7.21 -9.41
C ASN A 556 32.08 -7.46 -8.53
N PHE A 557 32.05 -8.43 -7.61
CA PHE A 557 33.25 -8.84 -6.87
C PHE A 557 34.31 -9.54 -7.75
N ILE A 558 33.88 -10.13 -8.87
CA ILE A 558 34.75 -10.86 -9.81
C ILE A 558 35.29 -9.92 -10.89
N ASN A 559 34.43 -9.11 -11.49
CA ASN A 559 34.73 -8.30 -12.66
C ASN A 559 35.61 -7.09 -12.29
N GLU A 560 36.48 -6.70 -13.22
CA GLU A 560 37.20 -5.40 -13.22
C GLU A 560 37.98 -5.10 -11.92
N ARG A 561 38.60 -6.11 -11.30
CA ARG A 561 39.46 -5.95 -10.12
C ARG A 561 40.78 -5.21 -10.46
N PRO A 562 41.12 -4.10 -9.79
CA PRO A 562 42.30 -3.29 -10.10
C PRO A 562 43.63 -4.05 -10.03
N GLU A 563 43.79 -4.97 -9.07
CA GLU A 563 45.03 -5.75 -8.90
C GLU A 563 45.35 -6.70 -10.08
N PHE A 564 44.41 -6.82 -11.01
CA PHE A 564 44.53 -7.64 -12.21
C PHE A 564 44.34 -6.84 -13.51
N GLU A 565 44.22 -5.52 -13.40
CA GLU A 565 44.21 -4.59 -14.51
C GLU A 565 45.58 -4.70 -15.20
N ASN A 566 45.62 -5.21 -16.43
CA ASN A 566 46.81 -5.61 -17.20
C ASN A 566 47.44 -6.99 -16.89
N ASN A 567 46.78 -7.88 -16.14
CA ASN A 567 47.18 -9.28 -16.09
C ASN A 567 46.41 -10.09 -17.15
N PRO A 568 47.04 -10.48 -18.28
CA PRO A 568 46.36 -11.24 -19.36
C PRO A 568 45.76 -12.56 -18.87
N GLN A 569 46.30 -13.09 -17.76
CA GLN A 569 45.87 -14.32 -17.14
C GLN A 569 44.57 -14.19 -16.32
N TRP A 570 44.18 -12.97 -15.97
CA TRP A 570 42.94 -12.68 -15.26
C TRP A 570 41.90 -11.98 -16.15
N SER A 571 42.33 -11.14 -17.09
CA SER A 571 41.44 -10.33 -17.94
C SER A 571 41.17 -10.90 -19.33
N GLU A 572 42.04 -11.77 -19.86
CA GLU A 572 42.02 -12.15 -21.30
C GLU A 572 42.06 -13.67 -21.54
N THR A 573 42.25 -14.51 -20.51
CA THR A 573 42.30 -15.96 -20.69
C THR A 573 41.48 -16.71 -19.63
N GLY A 574 40.91 -17.85 -20.02
CA GLY A 574 40.19 -18.77 -19.14
C GLY A 574 38.75 -18.34 -18.81
N GLU A 575 38.23 -18.85 -17.69
CA GLU A 575 36.81 -18.71 -17.33
C GLU A 575 36.39 -17.26 -17.07
N ARG A 576 37.31 -16.42 -16.64
CA ARG A 576 37.09 -15.00 -16.34
C ARG A 576 36.86 -14.16 -17.58
N TYR A 577 37.41 -14.57 -18.73
CA TYR A 577 37.24 -13.84 -19.98
C TYR A 577 35.79 -13.90 -20.44
N TYR A 578 35.16 -15.08 -20.45
CA TYR A 578 33.74 -15.16 -20.84
C TYR A 578 32.80 -14.53 -19.79
N LEU A 579 33.20 -14.40 -18.51
CA LEU A 579 32.42 -13.64 -17.52
C LEU A 579 32.43 -12.14 -17.79
N LYS A 580 33.56 -11.59 -18.23
CA LYS A 580 33.67 -10.20 -18.70
C LYS A 580 32.78 -9.97 -19.92
N LEU A 581 32.85 -10.87 -20.92
CA LEU A 581 31.99 -10.76 -22.09
C LEU A 581 30.51 -10.97 -21.74
N PHE A 582 30.19 -11.83 -20.77
CA PHE A 582 28.84 -12.00 -20.27
C PHE A 582 28.30 -10.71 -19.62
N ARG A 583 29.13 -10.01 -18.83
CA ARG A 583 28.77 -8.68 -18.32
C ARG A 583 28.44 -7.73 -19.45
N ASP A 584 29.28 -7.66 -20.48
CA ASP A 584 29.06 -6.76 -21.62
C ASP A 584 27.76 -7.17 -22.37
N TYR A 585 27.50 -8.46 -22.56
CA TYR A 585 26.27 -8.99 -23.16
C TYR A 585 24.99 -8.63 -22.36
N VAL A 586 25.07 -8.59 -21.03
CA VAL A 586 23.92 -8.29 -20.17
C VAL A 586 23.69 -6.78 -20.00
N PHE A 587 24.75 -6.02 -19.74
CA PHE A 587 24.64 -4.64 -19.27
C PHE A 587 25.05 -3.58 -20.30
N HIS A 588 25.79 -3.96 -21.35
CA HIS A 588 26.33 -3.03 -22.35
C HIS A 588 25.72 -3.29 -23.74
N GLN A 589 24.41 -3.54 -23.78
CA GLN A 589 23.71 -3.71 -25.05
C GLN A 589 23.69 -2.38 -25.83
N VAL A 590 23.81 -2.50 -27.15
CA VAL A 590 23.63 -1.39 -28.10
C VAL A 590 22.62 -1.79 -29.17
N ASP A 591 21.87 -0.81 -29.69
CA ASP A 591 20.94 -1.03 -30.80
C ASP A 591 21.66 -1.05 -32.16
N ALA A 592 20.91 -1.24 -33.25
CA ALA A 592 21.46 -1.24 -34.60
C ALA A 592 22.14 0.09 -35.01
N ASN A 593 21.90 1.18 -34.28
CA ASN A 593 22.50 2.50 -34.50
C ASN A 593 23.68 2.76 -33.55
N GLY A 594 24.08 1.78 -32.73
CA GLY A 594 25.12 1.91 -31.73
C GLY A 594 24.70 2.67 -30.46
N GLN A 595 23.40 2.93 -30.26
CA GLN A 595 22.91 3.62 -29.06
C GLN A 595 22.76 2.64 -27.89
N PRO A 596 23.12 3.03 -26.65
CA PRO A 596 22.97 2.16 -25.49
C PRO A 596 21.51 1.73 -25.24
N VAL A 597 21.31 0.44 -24.97
CA VAL A 597 20.00 -0.15 -24.64
C VAL A 597 19.95 -0.48 -23.15
N VAL A 598 18.96 0.08 -22.46
CA VAL A 598 18.72 -0.14 -21.01
C VAL A 598 17.42 -0.93 -20.82
N ASP A 599 17.42 -2.19 -21.27
CA ASP A 599 16.27 -3.10 -21.13
C ASP A 599 16.41 -3.96 -19.87
N LEU A 600 15.65 -3.61 -18.83
CA LEU A 600 15.62 -4.37 -17.59
C LEU A 600 15.05 -5.78 -17.77
N GLY A 601 14.16 -5.99 -18.75
CA GLY A 601 13.61 -7.30 -19.09
C GLY A 601 14.70 -8.25 -19.57
N HIS A 602 15.61 -7.78 -20.43
CA HIS A 602 16.80 -8.53 -20.86
C HIS A 602 17.69 -8.87 -19.67
N VAL A 603 18.02 -7.89 -18.84
CA VAL A 603 18.90 -8.07 -17.67
C VAL A 603 18.34 -9.12 -16.72
N ILE A 604 17.09 -8.98 -16.29
CA ILE A 604 16.44 -9.91 -15.37
C ILE A 604 16.36 -11.32 -15.97
N ASN A 605 16.01 -11.44 -17.24
CA ASN A 605 15.93 -12.74 -17.91
C ASN A 605 17.29 -13.45 -17.97
N CYS A 606 18.35 -12.73 -18.35
CA CYS A 606 19.71 -13.28 -18.39
C CYS A 606 20.19 -13.69 -17.00
N LEU A 607 19.96 -12.87 -15.97
CA LEU A 607 20.36 -13.20 -14.62
C LEU A 607 19.56 -14.37 -14.03
N ASN A 608 18.26 -14.48 -14.32
CA ASN A 608 17.46 -15.63 -13.92
C ASN A 608 17.95 -16.94 -14.58
N LYS A 609 18.27 -16.90 -15.88
CA LYS A 609 18.84 -18.05 -16.61
C LYS A 609 20.22 -18.43 -16.08
N LEU A 610 21.04 -17.44 -15.73
CA LEU A 610 22.34 -17.63 -15.08
C LEU A 610 22.17 -18.27 -13.70
N ASP A 611 21.28 -17.76 -12.86
CA ASP A 611 21.10 -18.25 -11.49
C ASP A 611 20.58 -19.70 -11.46
N VAL A 612 19.72 -20.08 -12.41
CA VAL A 612 19.30 -21.48 -12.58
C VAL A 612 20.42 -22.33 -13.20
N GLY A 613 21.22 -21.78 -14.11
CA GLY A 613 22.21 -22.52 -14.89
C GLY A 613 21.56 -23.29 -16.05
N SER A 614 20.79 -22.57 -16.87
CA SER A 614 20.10 -23.12 -18.05
C SER A 614 21.08 -23.68 -19.10
N ASP A 615 20.63 -24.68 -19.87
CA ASP A 615 21.36 -25.22 -21.02
C ASP A 615 21.26 -24.32 -22.28
N GLU A 616 20.46 -23.26 -22.22
CA GLU A 616 20.38 -22.26 -23.29
C GLU A 616 21.75 -21.65 -23.56
N LYS A 617 22.11 -21.56 -24.85
CA LYS A 617 23.38 -21.03 -25.33
C LYS A 617 23.22 -19.59 -25.80
N ILE A 618 24.20 -18.77 -25.46
CA ILE A 618 24.34 -17.37 -25.87
C ILE A 618 25.65 -17.18 -26.62
N SER A 619 25.67 -16.19 -27.51
CA SER A 619 26.87 -15.78 -28.25
C SER A 619 27.46 -14.54 -27.59
N LEU A 620 28.68 -14.68 -27.08
CA LEU A 620 29.46 -13.62 -26.45
C LEU A 620 30.52 -13.13 -27.45
N VAL A 621 30.48 -11.86 -27.81
CA VAL A 621 31.39 -11.26 -28.80
C VAL A 621 32.47 -10.47 -28.07
N SER A 622 33.72 -10.61 -28.48
CA SER A 622 34.83 -9.80 -27.96
C SER A 622 34.70 -8.33 -28.38
N ARG A 623 35.30 -7.41 -27.61
CA ARG A 623 35.18 -5.96 -27.85
C ARG A 623 35.81 -5.49 -29.17
N ASP A 624 36.76 -6.24 -29.70
CA ASP A 624 37.36 -6.02 -31.02
C ASP A 624 36.56 -6.64 -32.18
N GLU A 625 35.42 -7.28 -31.84
CA GLU A 625 34.52 -7.98 -32.75
C GLU A 625 35.16 -9.13 -33.54
N GLN A 626 36.38 -9.56 -33.16
CA GLN A 626 37.12 -10.60 -33.87
C GLN A 626 36.76 -12.02 -33.42
N ASN A 627 36.27 -12.19 -32.18
CA ASN A 627 36.01 -13.50 -31.58
C ASN A 627 34.57 -13.63 -31.09
N VAL A 628 33.96 -14.78 -31.37
CA VAL A 628 32.62 -15.14 -30.87
C VAL A 628 32.72 -16.44 -30.08
N LEU A 629 32.31 -16.40 -28.83
CA LEU A 629 32.24 -17.53 -27.91
C LEU A 629 30.78 -17.94 -27.71
N VAL A 630 30.46 -19.21 -28.00
CA VAL A 630 29.13 -19.75 -27.73
C VAL A 630 29.18 -20.54 -26.43
N VAL A 631 28.52 -20.03 -25.40
CA VAL A 631 28.51 -20.63 -24.05
C VAL A 631 27.09 -20.80 -23.54
N SER A 632 26.87 -21.83 -22.73
CA SER A 632 25.60 -22.02 -22.01
C SER A 632 25.58 -21.23 -20.70
N TYR A 633 24.38 -20.84 -20.23
CA TYR A 633 24.23 -20.24 -18.89
C TYR A 633 24.75 -21.15 -17.77
N ARG A 634 24.69 -22.48 -17.94
CA ARG A 634 25.29 -23.46 -17.03
C ARG A 634 26.80 -23.30 -16.92
N GLU A 635 27.50 -23.11 -18.04
CA GLU A 635 28.95 -22.89 -18.05
C GLU A 635 29.30 -21.54 -17.41
N VAL A 636 28.53 -20.49 -17.73
CA VAL A 636 28.71 -19.17 -17.11
C VAL A 636 28.54 -19.26 -15.59
N LYS A 637 27.50 -19.95 -15.11
CA LYS A 637 27.26 -20.16 -13.67
C LYS A 637 28.45 -20.85 -13.00
N ARG A 638 28.97 -21.92 -13.61
CA ARG A 638 30.15 -22.63 -13.10
C ARG A 638 31.36 -21.68 -12.98
N GLY A 639 31.60 -20.86 -14.00
CA GLY A 639 32.66 -19.84 -13.97
C GLY A 639 32.49 -18.83 -12.84
N VAL A 640 31.27 -18.34 -12.61
CA VAL A 640 30.97 -17.42 -11.49
C VAL A 640 31.26 -18.08 -10.14
N GLU A 641 30.76 -19.29 -9.92
CA GLU A 641 30.92 -20.00 -8.65
C GLU A 641 32.38 -20.35 -8.37
N GLN A 642 33.11 -20.85 -9.38
CA GLN A 642 34.52 -21.19 -9.23
C GLN A 642 35.35 -19.94 -8.94
N THR A 643 35.18 -18.87 -9.73
CA THR A 643 35.96 -17.64 -9.56
C THR A 643 35.66 -16.97 -8.22
N PHE A 644 34.39 -16.94 -7.80
CA PHE A 644 34.02 -16.39 -6.49
C PHE A 644 34.63 -17.21 -5.34
N ASN A 645 34.63 -18.54 -5.43
CA ASN A 645 35.25 -19.40 -4.42
C ASN A 645 36.77 -19.22 -4.34
N GLU A 646 37.44 -18.94 -5.46
CA GLU A 646 38.87 -18.60 -5.47
C GLU A 646 39.15 -17.27 -4.74
N LEU A 647 38.23 -16.30 -4.79
CA LEU A 647 38.34 -15.04 -4.05
C LEU A 647 38.11 -15.20 -2.54
N ILE A 648 37.27 -16.15 -2.14
CA ILE A 648 36.99 -16.43 -0.71
C ILE A 648 38.15 -17.16 -0.05
N LYS A 649 38.86 -18.02 -0.79
CA LYS A 649 39.97 -18.80 -0.23
C LYS A 649 41.05 -17.85 0.29
N PRO A 650 41.48 -18.00 1.56
CA PRO A 650 42.57 -17.19 2.09
C PRO A 650 43.82 -17.44 1.23
N LYS A 651 44.49 -16.37 0.80
CA LYS A 651 45.79 -16.48 0.14
C LYS A 651 46.70 -17.27 1.08
N ARG A 652 47.17 -18.45 0.67
CA ARG A 652 48.26 -19.15 1.37
C ARG A 652 49.42 -18.15 1.42
N ARG A 653 49.72 -17.66 2.62
CA ARG A 653 50.89 -16.84 2.89
C ARG A 653 52.14 -17.68 2.77
#